data_AF-A0A8S7B0B0-F1
#
_entry.id   AF-A0A8S7B0B0-F1
#
_cell.length_a   1.000
_cell.length_b   1.000
_cell.length_c   1.000
_cell.angle_alpha   90.00
_cell.angle_beta   90.00
_cell.angle_gamma   90.00
#
_symmetry.space_group_name_H-M   'P 1'
#
loop_
_entity.id
_entity.type
_entity.pdbx_description
1 polymer ?
#
loop_
_entity_poly.entity_id
_entity_poly.type
_entity_poly.pdbx_seq_one_letter_code
_entity_poly.pdbx_strand_id
1 'polypeptide(L)'
;MQRKTLLSACIALALSGQGWAADITEVETTTGEKKNTNVTCPADPGKLSPEELKRLPSECTPLVEQNLMPWLATGAAALITTLAVVELNDDDDHHHRNNSPLPPTPPDDDSDDTPVPPTPGGDEIIPDVPDDTPTPPKPISFNNDVILDKTEKTLTIRDSVFTYTENADGTISLQDNSGRKATINLWQIDEANNTVALEGVSADGATKWQYNHNGELVITGDNATVNNSGKTTVDGKDSTGTEINGNNGKVIQDGDLDVSGGGHGIDITGDSATVDNKGTMTVTDPESMGIQIDGDKAVVNNEGDSTISNGGTGTQINGDDATANNSGKTTVDGKDSTGTEINGNNGKVIQDGDLDVSGGGHGIDITGDSATVDNKGTMTVTDPESIGIQIDGDKAIVNNEGDSTISNGGTGTQINGDDATANNNGKTTVDGKDSTGTEINGNNGKVIQDGDLDVSGGGHGIDITGDSATVDNKGTMTVTDPESMGIQIDGDKTIVNNEGESTISNGGTGTQINGDDATANNSGKTTVDGKDSTGTEINGNNGKVVQDGDLDVSGGGHGIDITGDSATVDNKGTMTVTDPESIGIQIDGDKAVVNNEGDSSISNGGTGTQINGDDATANNSGKTTVDGKDSTGTEINGNNGKVIQDGDLDVSGGGHGIDITGDSATVDNKGTMTVTDPESMGIQIDGDQAVVNNEGDSTISNGGTGTQINGDDATANNSGKTTVDGKDSTGTEINGNNGKVIQDGDLDVSGGGHGIDISGDNAAVDNKGNMTVTDADSIGVLINGDNATLANTGDVDVSNSATGFAITSDEGKISLAGSMQVGDFSTGLTLTGDNNSLTMAMQDLNVVGQKATGINVSGDANTIDIAGNILVDKDQSADNAAEYFYDASVGVNVSGHNNNVTLDGKLTLVADGETTTRDVSNFDGSQENISGLIVSGDGNNINLNGGIAFVGEINALTDGSAIANKRTFFGNTPLIGIDGESKVYLN
;
A
#
# COMPACT_ATOMS: atom_id res chain seq x y z
N MET A 1 -8.01 -61.74 11.45
CA MET A 1 -9.09 -62.03 12.44
C MET A 1 -10.25 -61.09 12.11
N GLN A 2 -11.49 -61.56 12.22
CA GLN A 2 -12.77 -60.90 11.83
C GLN A 2 -12.77 -59.37 11.59
N ARG A 3 -12.95 -58.96 10.33
CA ARG A 3 -13.86 -57.85 9.96
C ARG A 3 -15.05 -58.48 9.24
N LYS A 4 -16.27 -58.21 9.70
CA LYS A 4 -17.51 -58.82 9.19
C LYS A 4 -18.36 -57.76 8.47
N THR A 5 -18.62 -58.01 7.20
CA THR A 5 -19.90 -57.80 6.50
C THR A 5 -20.90 -56.81 7.10
N LEU A 6 -21.09 -55.68 6.41
CA LEU A 6 -22.28 -54.83 6.45
C LEU A 6 -22.51 -54.31 5.02
N LEU A 7 -23.20 -55.10 4.20
CA LEU A 7 -23.66 -54.77 2.84
C LEU A 7 -25.05 -55.40 2.69
N SER A 8 -26.00 -54.67 2.07
CA SER A 8 -27.41 -55.01 1.79
C SER A 8 -28.45 -54.52 2.81
N ALA A 9 -29.29 -53.56 2.37
CA ALA A 9 -30.44 -53.07 3.14
C ALA A 9 -31.54 -52.30 2.32
N CYS A 10 -31.53 -52.32 0.98
CA CYS A 10 -31.62 -51.07 0.23
C CYS A 10 -33.00 -50.58 -0.31
N ILE A 11 -34.12 -51.32 -0.13
CA ILE A 11 -35.50 -50.73 -0.16
C ILE A 11 -36.21 -50.88 1.20
N ALA A 12 -35.62 -51.66 2.10
CA ALA A 12 -36.25 -51.96 3.39
C ALA A 12 -35.89 -50.97 4.51
N LEU A 13 -35.09 -49.93 4.23
CA LEU A 13 -34.79 -48.85 5.17
C LEU A 13 -35.89 -47.77 5.20
N ALA A 14 -36.67 -47.60 4.13
CA ALA A 14 -37.92 -46.82 4.11
C ALA A 14 -39.09 -47.48 4.88
N LEU A 15 -38.77 -48.36 5.85
CA LEU A 15 -39.72 -49.18 6.63
C LEU A 15 -39.49 -49.07 8.15
N SER A 16 -38.70 -48.11 8.62
CA SER A 16 -38.38 -47.95 10.05
C SER A 16 -38.67 -46.54 10.57
N GLY A 17 -39.93 -46.14 10.53
CA GLY A 17 -40.43 -44.99 11.30
C GLY A 17 -40.34 -45.25 12.81
N GLN A 18 -39.17 -44.97 13.41
CA GLN A 18 -38.99 -44.88 14.86
C GLN A 18 -37.67 -44.16 15.20
N GLY A 19 -37.75 -42.83 15.38
CA GLY A 19 -36.60 -42.00 15.71
C GLY A 19 -35.94 -42.38 17.03
N TRP A 20 -34.61 -42.34 17.04
CA TRP A 20 -33.78 -42.31 18.24
C TRP A 20 -32.86 -41.10 18.15
N ALA A 21 -33.09 -40.11 19.00
CA ALA A 21 -32.03 -39.17 19.35
C ALA A 21 -30.92 -39.97 20.06
N ALA A 22 -29.69 -39.88 19.54
CA ALA A 22 -28.52 -40.53 20.13
C ALA A 22 -27.65 -39.47 20.81
N ASP A 23 -27.29 -39.71 22.07
CA ASP A 23 -26.40 -38.85 22.84
C ASP A 23 -25.04 -38.66 22.15
N ILE A 24 -24.55 -37.43 22.16
CA ILE A 24 -23.19 -37.08 21.73
C ILE A 24 -22.22 -37.62 22.79
N THR A 25 -21.32 -38.52 22.39
CA THR A 25 -20.24 -38.97 23.27
C THR A 25 -19.07 -37.99 23.24
N GLU A 26 -18.94 -37.17 24.29
CA GLU A 26 -17.72 -36.40 24.56
C GLU A 26 -16.50 -37.31 24.77
N VAL A 27 -15.36 -36.97 24.15
CA VAL A 27 -14.02 -37.28 24.67
C VAL A 27 -13.12 -36.04 24.52
N GLU A 28 -12.89 -35.39 25.65
CA GLU A 28 -11.80 -34.47 26.02
C GLU A 28 -10.89 -33.85 24.92
N THR A 29 -11.02 -32.52 24.76
CA THR A 29 -9.87 -31.58 24.84
C THR A 29 -10.26 -30.33 25.64
N THR A 30 -9.27 -29.52 26.03
CA THR A 30 -9.31 -28.70 27.26
C THR A 30 -9.62 -27.21 27.10
N THR A 31 -10.13 -26.63 28.20
CA THR A 31 -10.06 -25.20 28.63
C THR A 31 -10.84 -24.13 27.88
N GLY A 32 -11.87 -23.57 28.54
CA GLY A 32 -12.51 -22.29 28.19
C GLY A 32 -13.79 -22.02 29.00
N GLU A 33 -13.77 -21.07 29.93
CA GLU A 33 -14.94 -20.73 30.76
C GLU A 33 -16.02 -19.96 29.97
N LYS A 34 -17.26 -20.44 29.89
CA LYS A 34 -18.45 -19.59 29.65
C LYS A 34 -19.59 -19.90 30.62
N LYS A 35 -20.27 -18.83 31.06
CA LYS A 35 -21.26 -18.83 32.16
C LYS A 35 -22.63 -19.28 31.65
N ASN A 36 -23.30 -20.12 32.41
CA ASN A 36 -24.66 -20.59 32.11
C ASN A 36 -25.70 -19.75 32.89
N THR A 37 -26.69 -19.17 32.20
CA THR A 37 -27.80 -18.41 32.81
C THR A 37 -29.15 -18.97 32.36
N ASN A 38 -29.75 -19.83 33.20
CA ASN A 38 -31.09 -20.35 32.97
C ASN A 38 -32.16 -19.24 33.06
N VAL A 39 -32.85 -18.98 31.95
CA VAL A 39 -34.10 -18.21 31.91
C VAL A 39 -35.26 -19.11 32.36
N THR A 40 -36.23 -18.57 33.10
CA THR A 40 -37.39 -19.33 33.61
C THR A 40 -38.70 -18.67 33.16
N CYS A 41 -39.48 -19.34 32.32
CA CYS A 41 -40.71 -18.77 31.76
C CYS A 41 -41.97 -18.99 32.63
N PRO A 42 -42.97 -18.09 32.55
CA PRO A 42 -44.18 -18.16 33.37
C PRO A 42 -45.18 -19.23 32.88
N ALA A 43 -45.77 -19.97 33.82
CA ALA A 43 -46.51 -21.20 33.55
C ALA A 43 -47.95 -21.06 32.99
N ASP A 44 -48.43 -19.85 32.66
CA ASP A 44 -49.81 -19.63 32.17
C ASP A 44 -49.91 -18.33 31.33
N PRO A 45 -49.63 -18.38 30.01
CA PRO A 45 -49.62 -17.18 29.15
C PRO A 45 -50.97 -16.47 29.01
N GLY A 46 -52.09 -17.18 29.26
CA GLY A 46 -53.45 -16.68 29.06
C GLY A 46 -53.93 -15.59 30.04
N LYS A 47 -53.04 -15.07 30.90
CA LYS A 47 -53.33 -14.04 31.92
C LYS A 47 -52.49 -12.77 31.79
N LEU A 48 -51.59 -12.71 30.82
CA LEU A 48 -50.75 -11.54 30.57
C LEU A 48 -51.50 -10.50 29.74
N SER A 49 -51.21 -9.22 29.98
CA SER A 49 -51.72 -8.13 29.12
C SER A 49 -50.95 -8.06 27.79
N PRO A 50 -51.51 -7.43 26.73
CA PRO A 50 -50.84 -7.31 25.43
C PRO A 50 -49.48 -6.60 25.46
N GLU A 51 -49.23 -5.75 26.45
CA GLU A 51 -47.94 -5.05 26.64
C GLU A 51 -46.91 -5.93 27.37
N GLU A 52 -47.35 -6.89 28.18
CA GLU A 52 -46.48 -7.88 28.84
C GLU A 52 -46.09 -9.01 27.88
N LEU A 53 -46.98 -9.39 26.96
CA LEU A 53 -46.69 -10.39 25.93
C LEU A 53 -45.53 -9.98 25.02
N LYS A 54 -45.39 -8.68 24.72
CA LYS A 54 -44.30 -8.09 23.94
C LYS A 54 -42.95 -8.02 24.66
N ARG A 55 -42.87 -8.48 25.92
CA ARG A 55 -41.64 -8.45 26.75
C ARG A 55 -41.15 -9.84 27.17
N LEU A 56 -41.74 -10.89 26.63
CA LEU A 56 -41.23 -12.26 26.78
C LEU A 56 -40.04 -12.49 25.83
N PRO A 57 -39.02 -13.26 26.24
CA PRO A 57 -38.01 -13.80 25.31
C PRO A 57 -38.68 -14.63 24.21
N SER A 58 -38.05 -14.68 23.03
CA SER A 58 -38.53 -15.43 21.86
C SER A 58 -38.77 -16.91 22.14
N GLU A 59 -38.00 -17.48 23.07
CA GLU A 59 -38.03 -18.89 23.52
C GLU A 59 -39.39 -19.39 24.06
N CYS A 60 -40.37 -18.52 24.35
CA CYS A 60 -41.55 -18.88 25.14
C CYS A 60 -42.92 -18.53 24.50
N THR A 61 -43.04 -18.68 23.17
CA THR A 61 -44.27 -18.42 22.40
C THR A 61 -44.89 -19.71 21.82
N PRO A 62 -46.18 -20.04 22.07
CA PRO A 62 -46.80 -21.25 21.54
C PRO A 62 -47.54 -21.05 20.19
N LEU A 63 -47.30 -21.95 19.24
CA LEU A 63 -48.04 -22.10 17.98
C LEU A 63 -49.51 -22.52 18.21
N VAL A 64 -50.43 -22.08 17.36
CA VAL A 64 -51.83 -22.58 17.31
C VAL A 64 -52.27 -22.80 15.87
N GLU A 65 -52.35 -24.06 15.45
CA GLU A 65 -53.05 -24.47 14.24
C GLU A 65 -54.58 -24.44 14.41
N GLN A 66 -55.32 -24.20 13.31
CA GLN A 66 -56.52 -25.00 13.05
C GLN A 66 -56.96 -25.00 11.57
N ASN A 67 -57.04 -26.22 11.01
CA ASN A 67 -57.64 -26.56 9.71
C ASN A 67 -59.15 -26.25 9.63
N LEU A 68 -59.66 -25.80 8.47
CA LEU A 68 -60.96 -26.20 7.87
C LEU A 68 -61.28 -25.53 6.51
N MET A 69 -61.35 -26.34 5.45
CA MET A 69 -61.95 -26.06 4.10
C MET A 69 -63.49 -26.26 4.15
N PRO A 70 -64.36 -25.82 3.16
CA PRO A 70 -64.18 -26.04 1.70
C PRO A 70 -64.84 -25.09 0.63
N TRP A 71 -64.32 -25.19 -0.61
CA TRP A 71 -64.97 -25.07 -1.95
C TRP A 71 -65.64 -23.75 -2.44
N LEU A 72 -65.15 -23.18 -3.58
CA LEU A 72 -65.84 -23.16 -4.91
C LEU A 72 -65.19 -22.28 -6.01
N ALA A 73 -65.44 -22.67 -7.27
CA ALA A 73 -65.60 -21.86 -8.50
C ALA A 73 -64.38 -21.32 -9.30
N THR A 74 -64.10 -22.04 -10.40
CA THR A 74 -63.84 -21.54 -11.78
C THR A 74 -63.76 -20.03 -12.04
N GLY A 75 -62.68 -19.60 -12.72
CA GLY A 75 -62.61 -18.31 -13.41
C GLY A 75 -61.63 -18.36 -14.59
N ALA A 76 -62.13 -18.37 -15.82
CA ALA A 76 -61.29 -18.25 -17.02
C ALA A 76 -61.21 -16.79 -17.48
N ALA A 77 -60.03 -16.34 -17.88
CA ALA A 77 -59.83 -15.08 -18.58
C ALA A 77 -58.75 -15.25 -19.67
N ALA A 78 -59.18 -15.34 -20.92
CA ALA A 78 -58.31 -15.22 -22.08
C ALA A 78 -58.31 -13.77 -22.56
N LEU A 79 -57.18 -13.25 -23.00
CA LEU A 79 -57.15 -12.09 -23.89
C LEU A 79 -56.00 -12.24 -24.90
N ILE A 80 -56.36 -12.00 -26.17
CA ILE A 80 -55.56 -12.30 -27.35
C ILE A 80 -55.11 -10.98 -27.97
N THR A 81 -53.85 -10.90 -28.40
CA THR A 81 -53.46 -10.04 -29.52
C THR A 81 -52.50 -10.78 -30.45
N THR A 82 -52.99 -11.11 -31.64
CA THR A 82 -52.27 -11.82 -32.70
C THR A 82 -51.76 -10.89 -33.79
N LEU A 83 -50.56 -11.22 -34.30
CA LEU A 83 -50.06 -11.01 -35.67
C LEU A 83 -49.96 -9.58 -36.26
N ALA A 84 -48.76 -9.29 -36.76
CA ALA A 84 -48.61 -8.73 -38.10
C ALA A 84 -47.59 -9.58 -38.88
N VAL A 85 -47.90 -9.86 -40.14
CA VAL A 85 -47.09 -10.61 -41.12
C VAL A 85 -46.89 -9.67 -42.32
N VAL A 86 -45.81 -9.84 -43.09
CA VAL A 86 -45.77 -9.86 -44.59
C VAL A 86 -44.42 -9.37 -45.16
N GLU A 87 -43.81 -10.27 -45.95
CA GLU A 87 -42.89 -10.09 -47.10
C GLU A 87 -41.64 -9.21 -47.01
N LEU A 88 -40.51 -9.80 -47.42
CA LEU A 88 -39.90 -9.50 -48.73
C LEU A 88 -39.20 -10.77 -49.28
N ASN A 89 -39.40 -11.04 -50.57
CA ASN A 89 -38.72 -12.11 -51.34
C ASN A 89 -37.66 -11.48 -52.26
N ASP A 90 -36.60 -12.26 -52.54
CA ASP A 90 -35.77 -12.39 -53.77
C ASP A 90 -35.34 -11.11 -54.55
N ASP A 91 -34.08 -10.94 -54.98
CA ASP A 91 -33.42 -11.74 -56.03
C ASP A 91 -31.87 -11.63 -56.03
N ASP A 92 -31.23 -12.78 -56.32
CA ASP A 92 -30.06 -13.07 -57.18
C ASP A 92 -28.62 -12.49 -57.01
N ASP A 93 -27.69 -13.47 -57.02
CA ASP A 93 -26.40 -13.56 -57.73
C ASP A 93 -25.16 -12.71 -57.29
N HIS A 94 -23.92 -13.25 -57.25
CA HIS A 94 -23.40 -14.56 -57.70
C HIS A 94 -21.99 -14.87 -57.08
N HIS A 95 -21.72 -16.16 -56.82
CA HIS A 95 -20.44 -16.91 -57.03
C HIS A 95 -19.70 -17.64 -55.87
N HIS A 96 -19.25 -18.87 -56.23
CA HIS A 96 -18.38 -19.85 -55.55
C HIS A 96 -18.96 -20.57 -54.31
N ARG A 97 -19.66 -21.72 -54.42
CA ARG A 97 -19.24 -23.12 -54.78
C ARG A 97 -18.28 -23.79 -53.77
N ASN A 98 -18.49 -25.04 -53.33
CA ASN A 98 -19.59 -26.01 -53.53
C ASN A 98 -19.57 -27.10 -52.42
N ASN A 99 -20.70 -27.79 -52.17
CA ASN A 99 -20.91 -28.78 -51.10
C ASN A 99 -21.27 -30.21 -51.64
N SER A 100 -21.49 -31.17 -50.72
CA SER A 100 -22.07 -32.55 -50.86
C SER A 100 -21.04 -33.70 -50.89
N PRO A 101 -21.32 -34.86 -50.24
CA PRO A 101 -22.40 -35.78 -50.69
C PRO A 101 -23.32 -36.40 -49.61
N LEU A 102 -24.40 -37.03 -50.10
CA LEU A 102 -25.38 -37.90 -49.40
C LEU A 102 -25.36 -39.31 -50.08
N PRO A 103 -26.15 -40.33 -49.65
CA PRO A 103 -25.71 -41.70 -49.34
C PRO A 103 -25.76 -42.68 -50.54
N PRO A 104 -25.43 -43.98 -50.37
CA PRO A 104 -26.52 -44.97 -50.24
C PRO A 104 -26.22 -46.25 -49.40
N THR A 105 -27.25 -47.10 -49.27
CA THR A 105 -27.29 -48.45 -48.67
C THR A 105 -26.43 -49.52 -49.39
N PRO A 106 -25.98 -50.60 -48.70
CA PRO A 106 -25.24 -51.71 -49.30
C PRO A 106 -26.13 -52.86 -49.82
N PRO A 107 -25.64 -53.64 -50.82
CA PRO A 107 -26.08 -55.02 -51.05
C PRO A 107 -24.91 -56.03 -51.16
N ASP A 108 -25.09 -57.17 -50.50
CA ASP A 108 -24.70 -58.56 -50.81
C ASP A 108 -23.52 -58.94 -51.74
N ASP A 109 -22.64 -59.76 -51.14
CA ASP A 109 -22.18 -61.10 -51.58
C ASP A 109 -20.95 -61.32 -52.51
N ASP A 110 -20.22 -62.40 -52.19
CA ASP A 110 -19.20 -63.17 -52.93
C ASP A 110 -17.97 -62.43 -53.53
N SER A 111 -16.77 -63.02 -53.66
CA SER A 111 -16.20 -64.32 -53.25
C SER A 111 -14.68 -64.29 -53.50
N ASP A 112 -13.86 -65.01 -52.73
CA ASP A 112 -12.82 -65.86 -53.35
C ASP A 112 -12.42 -67.03 -52.43
N ASP A 113 -12.03 -68.15 -53.04
CA ASP A 113 -11.94 -69.48 -52.44
C ASP A 113 -10.56 -70.13 -52.73
N THR A 114 -10.41 -71.40 -52.35
CA THR A 114 -9.39 -72.40 -52.77
C THR A 114 -8.10 -72.51 -51.95
N PRO A 115 -7.45 -73.72 -51.88
CA PRO A 115 -8.07 -75.05 -51.72
C PRO A 115 -7.33 -76.08 -50.80
N VAL A 116 -8.10 -76.93 -50.08
CA VAL A 116 -8.16 -78.45 -50.07
C VAL A 116 -6.91 -79.24 -50.57
N PRO A 117 -6.43 -80.43 -50.04
CA PRO A 117 -7.12 -81.68 -49.54
C PRO A 117 -6.41 -82.47 -48.36
N PRO A 118 -6.74 -83.76 -47.99
CA PRO A 118 -8.04 -84.49 -47.90
C PRO A 118 -8.22 -85.52 -46.71
N THR A 119 -9.48 -85.83 -46.34
CA THR A 119 -10.12 -87.16 -46.01
C THR A 119 -9.55 -88.17 -44.96
N PRO A 120 -10.28 -89.26 -44.57
CA PRO A 120 -11.71 -89.37 -44.17
C PRO A 120 -12.02 -90.32 -42.97
N GLY A 121 -13.24 -90.23 -42.42
CA GLY A 121 -13.95 -91.32 -41.73
C GLY A 121 -13.53 -91.63 -40.27
N GLY A 122 -14.38 -92.22 -39.43
CA GLY A 122 -15.75 -92.70 -39.63
C GLY A 122 -16.08 -93.86 -38.68
N ASP A 123 -17.33 -93.93 -38.21
CA ASP A 123 -17.99 -95.00 -37.43
C ASP A 123 -17.59 -95.23 -35.95
N GLU A 124 -18.53 -94.94 -35.04
CA GLU A 124 -19.28 -96.00 -34.36
C GLU A 124 -20.67 -95.49 -33.88
N ILE A 125 -21.59 -96.40 -33.55
CA ILE A 125 -23.06 -96.18 -33.66
C ILE A 125 -23.83 -96.65 -32.39
N ILE A 126 -24.47 -95.70 -31.66
CA ILE A 126 -25.72 -95.85 -30.82
C ILE A 126 -25.60 -96.72 -29.51
N PRO A 127 -26.42 -96.57 -28.42
CA PRO A 127 -27.49 -95.59 -28.06
C PRO A 127 -27.37 -94.86 -26.68
N ASP A 128 -28.24 -93.86 -26.48
CA ASP A 128 -28.98 -93.42 -25.28
C ASP A 128 -28.44 -93.63 -23.84
N VAL A 129 -28.28 -92.50 -23.14
CA VAL A 129 -29.10 -92.22 -21.93
C VAL A 129 -29.52 -90.75 -21.96
N PRO A 130 -30.81 -90.39 -21.87
CA PRO A 130 -31.22 -89.01 -21.61
C PRO A 130 -31.08 -88.70 -20.12
N ASP A 131 -30.16 -87.81 -19.76
CA ASP A 131 -30.15 -87.19 -18.44
C ASP A 131 -30.99 -85.91 -18.50
N ASP A 132 -32.31 -86.08 -18.44
CA ASP A 132 -33.27 -84.98 -18.23
C ASP A 132 -33.16 -84.45 -16.79
N THR A 133 -32.02 -83.85 -16.46
CA THR A 133 -31.96 -82.84 -15.40
C THR A 133 -32.37 -81.51 -16.03
N PRO A 134 -33.52 -80.92 -15.64
CA PRO A 134 -33.86 -79.57 -16.10
C PRO A 134 -32.78 -78.61 -15.61
N THR A 135 -32.11 -77.92 -16.53
CA THR A 135 -31.38 -76.70 -16.14
C THR A 135 -32.40 -75.74 -15.51
N PRO A 136 -32.17 -75.24 -14.28
CA PRO A 136 -33.10 -74.33 -13.65
C PRO A 136 -33.37 -73.12 -14.56
N PRO A 137 -34.60 -72.61 -14.61
CA PRO A 137 -34.92 -71.47 -15.45
C PRO A 137 -34.03 -70.30 -15.05
N LYS A 138 -33.36 -69.70 -16.04
CA LYS A 138 -32.48 -68.54 -15.80
C LYS A 138 -33.31 -67.38 -15.20
N PRO A 139 -32.72 -66.54 -14.34
CA PRO A 139 -33.34 -65.30 -13.91
C PRO A 139 -33.79 -64.45 -15.10
N ILE A 140 -34.96 -63.81 -14.96
CA ILE A 140 -35.49 -62.88 -15.95
C ILE A 140 -34.92 -61.50 -15.62
N SER A 141 -34.17 -60.90 -16.54
CA SER A 141 -33.67 -59.52 -16.42
C SER A 141 -34.57 -58.59 -17.21
N PHE A 142 -35.08 -57.57 -16.56
CA PHE A 142 -35.75 -56.43 -17.17
C PHE A 142 -34.73 -55.33 -17.48
N ASN A 143 -35.06 -54.44 -18.42
CA ASN A 143 -34.22 -53.35 -18.89
C ASN A 143 -34.15 -52.16 -17.91
N ASN A 144 -34.98 -52.15 -16.86
CA ASN A 144 -34.95 -51.18 -15.76
C ASN A 144 -34.37 -51.80 -14.47
N ASP A 145 -33.31 -52.59 -14.59
CA ASP A 145 -32.54 -53.18 -13.48
C ASP A 145 -33.37 -53.93 -12.42
N VAL A 146 -34.37 -54.67 -12.88
CA VAL A 146 -35.09 -55.66 -12.06
C VAL A 146 -34.73 -57.06 -12.54
N ILE A 147 -34.35 -57.93 -11.59
CA ILE A 147 -34.07 -59.35 -11.86
C ILE A 147 -35.02 -60.22 -11.07
N LEU A 148 -35.85 -61.00 -11.75
CA LEU A 148 -36.78 -61.94 -11.15
C LEU A 148 -36.26 -63.39 -11.27
N ASP A 149 -35.81 -63.96 -10.16
CA ASP A 149 -35.50 -65.39 -10.06
C ASP A 149 -36.68 -66.15 -9.44
N LYS A 150 -37.41 -66.88 -10.29
CA LYS A 150 -38.54 -67.72 -9.89
C LYS A 150 -38.13 -69.05 -9.24
N THR A 151 -36.86 -69.44 -9.34
CA THR A 151 -36.29 -70.66 -8.74
C THR A 151 -35.93 -70.40 -7.28
N GLU A 152 -35.12 -69.37 -7.03
CA GLU A 152 -34.69 -68.97 -5.69
C GLU A 152 -35.76 -68.15 -4.94
N LYS A 153 -36.85 -67.78 -5.63
CA LYS A 153 -37.90 -66.87 -5.15
C LYS A 153 -37.35 -65.52 -4.70
N THR A 154 -36.43 -64.99 -5.47
CA THR A 154 -35.85 -63.67 -5.25
C THR A 154 -36.27 -62.68 -6.31
N LEU A 155 -36.50 -61.45 -5.87
CA LEU A 155 -36.68 -60.27 -6.69
C LEU A 155 -35.54 -59.32 -6.36
N THR A 156 -34.68 -59.04 -7.32
CA THR A 156 -33.70 -57.96 -7.23
C THR A 156 -34.29 -56.71 -7.86
N ILE A 157 -34.24 -55.58 -7.18
CA ILE A 157 -34.56 -54.25 -7.72
C ILE A 157 -33.31 -53.39 -7.51
N ARG A 158 -32.72 -52.84 -8.59
CA ARG A 158 -31.32 -52.37 -8.60
C ARG A 158 -30.43 -53.51 -8.10
N ASP A 159 -29.66 -53.31 -7.02
CA ASP A 159 -28.86 -54.37 -6.38
C ASP A 159 -29.59 -55.08 -5.21
N SER A 160 -30.79 -54.63 -4.84
CA SER A 160 -31.47 -55.10 -3.62
C SER A 160 -32.20 -56.42 -3.83
N VAL A 161 -31.63 -57.52 -3.32
CA VAL A 161 -32.26 -58.85 -3.35
C VAL A 161 -33.28 -59.03 -2.22
N PHE A 162 -34.56 -59.17 -2.58
CA PHE A 162 -35.66 -59.55 -1.68
C PHE A 162 -36.05 -61.00 -1.91
N THR A 163 -36.37 -61.73 -0.85
CA THR A 163 -37.22 -62.93 -0.98
C THR A 163 -38.67 -62.50 -1.16
N TYR A 164 -39.41 -63.15 -2.06
CA TYR A 164 -40.82 -62.81 -2.30
C TYR A 164 -41.77 -63.97 -2.04
N THR A 165 -42.99 -63.64 -1.62
CA THR A 165 -44.11 -64.57 -1.46
C THR A 165 -45.38 -63.97 -2.03
N GLU A 166 -45.94 -64.60 -3.06
CA GLU A 166 -47.26 -64.28 -3.59
C GLU A 166 -48.35 -64.56 -2.54
N ASN A 167 -49.17 -63.56 -2.23
CA ASN A 167 -50.27 -63.65 -1.29
C ASN A 167 -51.56 -64.11 -2.01
N ALA A 168 -52.51 -64.66 -1.26
CA ALA A 168 -53.76 -65.20 -1.82
C ALA A 168 -54.73 -64.12 -2.37
N ASP A 169 -54.46 -62.84 -2.13
CA ASP A 169 -55.20 -61.68 -2.63
C ASP A 169 -54.59 -61.06 -3.90
N GLY A 170 -53.45 -61.59 -4.37
CA GLY A 170 -52.74 -61.10 -5.56
C GLY A 170 -51.63 -60.07 -5.27
N THR A 171 -51.47 -59.65 -4.01
CA THR A 171 -50.31 -58.84 -3.60
C THR A 171 -49.05 -59.71 -3.45
N ILE A 172 -47.86 -59.10 -3.44
CA ILE A 172 -46.60 -59.82 -3.22
C ILE A 172 -45.93 -59.30 -1.95
N SER A 173 -45.77 -60.16 -0.95
CA SER A 173 -44.97 -59.87 0.24
C SER A 173 -43.50 -59.94 -0.12
N LEU A 174 -42.77 -58.84 0.03
CA LEU A 174 -41.31 -58.81 0.00
C LEU A 174 -40.76 -58.96 1.42
N GLN A 175 -39.69 -59.73 1.58
CA GLN A 175 -38.88 -59.78 2.78
C GLN A 175 -37.39 -59.73 2.43
N ASP A 176 -36.67 -58.77 3.01
CA ASP A 176 -35.23 -58.65 2.84
C ASP A 176 -34.46 -59.63 3.74
N ASN A 177 -33.13 -59.68 3.58
CA ASN A 177 -32.25 -60.51 4.40
C ASN A 177 -32.20 -60.12 5.90
N SER A 178 -32.68 -58.92 6.25
CA SER A 178 -32.78 -58.41 7.63
C SER A 178 -34.14 -58.68 8.27
N GLY A 179 -35.06 -59.33 7.54
CA GLY A 179 -36.37 -59.77 8.03
C GLY A 179 -37.49 -58.71 7.95
N ARG A 180 -37.20 -57.52 7.40
CA ARG A 180 -38.14 -56.41 7.20
C ARG A 180 -39.07 -56.72 6.02
N LYS A 181 -40.25 -56.08 5.98
CA LYS A 181 -41.34 -56.45 5.07
C LYS A 181 -41.98 -55.28 4.36
N ALA A 182 -42.21 -55.44 3.06
CA ALA A 182 -43.04 -54.55 2.24
C ALA A 182 -44.10 -55.39 1.51
N THR A 183 -45.15 -54.74 1.01
CA THR A 183 -46.16 -55.39 0.17
C THR A 183 -46.26 -54.66 -1.16
N ILE A 184 -46.03 -55.37 -2.26
CA ILE A 184 -46.31 -54.90 -3.61
C ILE A 184 -47.83 -55.03 -3.84
N ASN A 185 -48.46 -53.89 -4.10
CA ASN A 185 -49.88 -53.76 -4.42
C ASN A 185 -50.14 -53.78 -5.94
N LEU A 186 -49.16 -53.34 -6.75
CA LEU A 186 -49.25 -53.30 -8.21
C LEU A 186 -47.98 -53.85 -8.84
N TRP A 187 -48.14 -54.69 -9.86
CA TRP A 187 -47.05 -55.24 -10.67
C TRP A 187 -47.48 -55.17 -12.14
N GLN A 188 -46.74 -54.45 -12.97
CA GLN A 188 -47.02 -54.29 -14.40
C GLN A 188 -45.75 -54.56 -15.23
N ILE A 189 -45.83 -55.48 -16.20
CA ILE A 189 -44.73 -55.75 -17.12
C ILE A 189 -45.06 -55.09 -18.46
N ASP A 190 -44.12 -54.31 -18.98
CA ASP A 190 -44.13 -53.87 -20.37
C ASP A 190 -43.28 -54.84 -21.20
N GLU A 191 -43.94 -55.72 -21.95
CA GLU A 191 -43.28 -56.70 -22.83
C GLU A 191 -42.59 -56.06 -24.05
N ALA A 192 -42.98 -54.85 -24.45
CA ALA A 192 -42.39 -54.16 -25.60
C ALA A 192 -41.06 -53.50 -25.25
N ASN A 193 -40.98 -52.89 -24.07
CA ASN A 193 -39.76 -52.26 -23.55
C ASN A 193 -38.92 -53.20 -22.65
N ASN A 194 -39.44 -54.40 -22.33
CA ASN A 194 -38.86 -55.35 -21.38
C ASN A 194 -38.62 -54.73 -19.99
N THR A 195 -39.54 -53.90 -19.48
CA THR A 195 -39.44 -53.25 -18.16
C THR A 195 -40.57 -53.68 -17.23
N VAL A 196 -40.44 -53.42 -15.93
CA VAL A 196 -41.47 -53.72 -14.93
C VAL A 196 -41.69 -52.55 -13.96
N ALA A 197 -42.93 -52.11 -13.83
CA ALA A 197 -43.34 -51.15 -12.81
C ALA A 197 -43.96 -51.87 -11.60
N LEU A 198 -43.56 -51.41 -10.41
CA LEU A 198 -43.93 -51.97 -9.11
C LEU A 198 -44.44 -50.83 -8.22
N GLU A 199 -45.57 -51.01 -7.54
CA GLU A 199 -46.01 -50.11 -6.46
C GLU A 199 -46.22 -50.90 -5.19
N GLY A 200 -45.79 -50.35 -4.06
CA GLY A 200 -45.93 -50.99 -2.77
C GLY A 200 -46.11 -50.04 -1.59
N VAL A 201 -46.32 -50.64 -0.44
CA VAL A 201 -46.44 -49.97 0.86
C VAL A 201 -45.57 -50.66 1.90
N SER A 202 -45.18 -49.89 2.91
CA SER A 202 -44.55 -50.37 4.13
C SER A 202 -45.47 -51.31 4.94
N ALA A 203 -44.90 -52.09 5.86
CA ALA A 203 -45.67 -53.02 6.70
C ALA A 203 -46.67 -52.33 7.65
N ASP A 204 -46.47 -51.05 7.97
CA ASP A 204 -47.40 -50.20 8.73
C ASP A 204 -48.31 -49.34 7.83
N GLY A 205 -48.06 -49.31 6.51
CA GLY A 205 -48.80 -48.52 5.54
C GLY A 205 -48.50 -47.02 5.56
N ALA A 206 -47.52 -46.56 6.34
CA ALA A 206 -47.14 -45.15 6.44
C ALA A 206 -46.41 -44.64 5.19
N THR A 207 -45.55 -45.47 4.60
CA THR A 207 -44.71 -45.11 3.45
C THR A 207 -45.19 -45.84 2.19
N LYS A 208 -45.42 -45.08 1.13
CA LYS A 208 -45.70 -45.60 -0.22
C LYS A 208 -44.42 -45.54 -1.04
N TRP A 209 -44.26 -46.47 -1.97
CA TRP A 209 -43.16 -46.43 -2.93
C TRP A 209 -43.60 -46.96 -4.29
N GLN A 210 -43.00 -46.43 -5.35
CA GLN A 210 -43.17 -46.84 -6.73
C GLN A 210 -41.78 -46.98 -7.36
N TYR A 211 -41.59 -48.07 -8.11
CA TYR A 211 -40.45 -48.24 -9.00
C TYR A 211 -41.00 -48.37 -10.41
N ASN A 212 -40.74 -47.42 -11.30
CA ASN A 212 -41.49 -47.32 -12.56
C ASN A 212 -40.75 -47.92 -13.77
N HIS A 213 -41.36 -47.82 -14.95
CA HIS A 213 -40.82 -48.39 -16.19
C HIS A 213 -39.52 -47.72 -16.66
N ASN A 214 -39.21 -46.50 -16.20
CA ASN A 214 -37.97 -45.77 -16.50
C ASN A 214 -36.82 -46.13 -15.53
N GLY A 215 -37.10 -46.83 -14.42
CA GLY A 215 -36.11 -47.15 -13.38
C GLY A 215 -36.09 -46.18 -12.19
N GLU A 216 -37.00 -45.21 -12.20
CA GLU A 216 -37.17 -44.17 -11.18
C GLU A 216 -37.79 -44.77 -9.91
N LEU A 217 -37.23 -44.41 -8.75
CA LEU A 217 -37.72 -44.83 -7.43
C LEU A 217 -38.36 -43.64 -6.71
N VAL A 218 -39.69 -43.61 -6.64
CA VAL A 218 -40.46 -42.56 -5.97
C VAL A 218 -40.97 -43.07 -4.62
N ILE A 219 -40.75 -42.31 -3.54
CA ILE A 219 -41.21 -42.62 -2.19
C ILE A 219 -42.05 -41.48 -1.64
N THR A 220 -43.12 -41.80 -0.91
CA THR A 220 -43.93 -40.80 -0.19
C THR A 220 -44.16 -41.23 1.26
N GLY A 221 -43.71 -40.39 2.20
CA GLY A 221 -43.87 -40.58 3.64
C GLY A 221 -42.59 -40.25 4.43
N ASP A 222 -42.77 -39.67 5.61
CA ASP A 222 -41.67 -39.21 6.48
C ASP A 222 -40.75 -40.35 6.95
N ASN A 223 -39.48 -40.02 7.21
CA ASN A 223 -38.44 -40.95 7.66
C ASN A 223 -38.14 -42.08 6.65
N ALA A 224 -38.39 -41.84 5.36
CA ALA A 224 -37.93 -42.72 4.30
C ALA A 224 -36.40 -42.85 4.33
N THR A 225 -35.87 -44.00 3.94
CA THR A 225 -34.42 -44.18 3.80
C THR A 225 -34.11 -45.12 2.64
N VAL A 226 -33.39 -44.62 1.64
CA VAL A 226 -32.92 -45.34 0.45
C VAL A 226 -31.43 -45.61 0.57
N ASN A 227 -30.96 -46.74 0.03
CA ASN A 227 -29.54 -46.96 -0.20
C ASN A 227 -29.34 -47.44 -1.65
N ASN A 228 -28.43 -46.82 -2.37
CA ASN A 228 -28.07 -47.11 -3.74
C ASN A 228 -26.60 -47.57 -3.74
N SER A 229 -26.38 -48.88 -3.86
CA SER A 229 -25.05 -49.49 -3.71
C SER A 229 -24.28 -49.68 -5.02
N GLY A 230 -24.94 -49.45 -6.15
CA GLY A 230 -24.43 -49.62 -7.49
C GLY A 230 -24.61 -48.34 -8.30
N LYS A 231 -24.01 -48.32 -9.49
CA LYS A 231 -24.05 -47.16 -10.38
C LYS A 231 -25.49 -46.78 -10.71
N THR A 232 -25.83 -45.53 -10.45
CA THR A 232 -27.10 -44.89 -10.80
C THR A 232 -26.82 -43.98 -11.99
N THR A 233 -27.57 -44.17 -13.08
CA THR A 233 -27.48 -43.31 -14.27
C THR A 233 -28.86 -42.75 -14.57
N VAL A 234 -28.97 -41.44 -14.65
CA VAL A 234 -30.20 -40.71 -15.00
C VAL A 234 -29.93 -39.88 -16.24
N ASP A 235 -30.73 -40.07 -17.29
CA ASP A 235 -30.56 -39.37 -18.56
C ASP A 235 -31.89 -38.86 -19.08
N GLY A 236 -31.91 -37.60 -19.51
CA GLY A 236 -33.03 -36.96 -20.18
C GLY A 236 -33.98 -36.19 -19.25
N LYS A 237 -34.51 -35.08 -19.79
CA LYS A 237 -35.40 -34.14 -19.11
C LYS A 237 -36.58 -34.81 -18.39
N ASP A 238 -36.86 -34.31 -17.19
CA ASP A 238 -37.93 -34.77 -16.30
C ASP A 238 -37.72 -36.20 -15.73
N SER A 239 -36.59 -36.87 -15.99
CA SER A 239 -36.25 -38.18 -15.41
C SER A 239 -35.65 -38.03 -14.01
N THR A 240 -36.10 -38.83 -13.04
CA THR A 240 -35.61 -38.75 -11.64
C THR A 240 -35.11 -40.08 -11.09
N GLY A 241 -33.84 -40.18 -10.69
CA GLY A 241 -33.27 -41.41 -10.16
C GLY A 241 -33.92 -41.88 -8.86
N THR A 242 -33.91 -41.04 -7.82
CA THR A 242 -34.51 -41.36 -6.51
C THR A 242 -35.26 -40.14 -5.97
N GLU A 243 -36.58 -40.20 -5.90
CA GLU A 243 -37.46 -39.13 -5.39
C GLU A 243 -38.00 -39.51 -3.99
N ILE A 244 -37.91 -38.60 -3.01
CA ILE A 244 -38.51 -38.77 -1.67
C ILE A 244 -39.36 -37.55 -1.31
N ASN A 245 -40.67 -37.77 -1.14
CA ASN A 245 -41.62 -36.78 -0.65
C ASN A 245 -41.98 -37.06 0.82
N GLY A 246 -41.31 -36.39 1.75
CA GLY A 246 -41.56 -36.52 3.20
C GLY A 246 -40.38 -36.08 4.08
N ASN A 247 -40.68 -35.60 5.28
CA ASN A 247 -39.67 -35.03 6.19
C ASN A 247 -38.72 -36.11 6.74
N ASN A 248 -37.47 -35.74 7.02
CA ASN A 248 -36.39 -36.65 7.44
C ASN A 248 -36.09 -37.76 6.41
N GLY A 249 -36.28 -37.47 5.11
CA GLY A 249 -35.91 -38.38 4.03
C GLY A 249 -34.40 -38.57 3.97
N LYS A 250 -33.91 -39.82 3.91
CA LYS A 250 -32.47 -40.11 3.82
C LYS A 250 -32.10 -40.91 2.57
N VAL A 251 -31.02 -40.55 1.90
CA VAL A 251 -30.41 -41.36 0.84
C VAL A 251 -28.96 -41.68 1.20
N ILE A 252 -28.50 -42.88 0.89
CA ILE A 252 -27.10 -43.31 1.00
C ILE A 252 -26.68 -43.81 -0.38
N GLN A 253 -25.85 -43.05 -1.08
CA GLN A 253 -25.38 -43.34 -2.44
C GLN A 253 -23.94 -43.85 -2.34
N ASP A 254 -23.76 -45.18 -2.21
CA ASP A 254 -22.42 -45.80 -2.10
C ASP A 254 -21.79 -46.10 -3.49
N GLY A 255 -22.60 -46.14 -4.56
CA GLY A 255 -22.14 -46.34 -5.94
C GLY A 255 -22.27 -45.08 -6.80
N ASP A 256 -21.53 -45.00 -7.90
CA ASP A 256 -21.44 -43.81 -8.77
C ASP A 256 -22.82 -43.23 -9.16
N LEU A 257 -22.91 -41.90 -9.26
CA LEU A 257 -24.12 -41.17 -9.66
C LEU A 257 -23.81 -40.35 -10.92
N ASP A 258 -24.22 -40.84 -12.08
CA ASP A 258 -24.10 -40.11 -13.36
C ASP A 258 -25.45 -39.51 -13.76
N VAL A 259 -25.50 -38.21 -14.05
CA VAL A 259 -26.71 -37.48 -14.42
C VAL A 259 -26.47 -36.64 -15.69
N SER A 260 -27.35 -36.76 -16.69
CA SER A 260 -27.26 -36.06 -17.97
C SER A 260 -28.62 -35.63 -18.54
N GLY A 261 -28.58 -34.78 -19.57
CA GLY A 261 -29.73 -34.47 -20.42
C GLY A 261 -30.92 -33.76 -19.74
N GLY A 262 -30.74 -33.13 -18.58
CA GLY A 262 -31.80 -32.47 -17.80
C GLY A 262 -32.49 -33.37 -16.77
N GLY A 263 -31.86 -34.48 -16.36
CA GLY A 263 -32.36 -35.39 -15.33
C GLY A 263 -31.97 -34.99 -13.90
N HIS A 264 -32.67 -35.52 -12.90
CA HIS A 264 -32.37 -35.34 -11.47
C HIS A 264 -31.88 -36.67 -10.86
N GLY A 265 -30.71 -36.71 -10.21
CA GLY A 265 -30.13 -37.92 -9.62
C GLY A 265 -30.88 -38.38 -8.36
N ILE A 266 -30.88 -37.50 -7.36
CA ILE A 266 -31.60 -37.63 -6.10
C ILE A 266 -32.43 -36.36 -5.91
N ASP A 267 -33.72 -36.49 -5.62
CA ASP A 267 -34.66 -35.40 -5.38
C ASP A 267 -35.38 -35.68 -4.04
N ILE A 268 -35.40 -34.72 -3.12
CA ILE A 268 -36.09 -34.84 -1.83
C ILE A 268 -36.88 -33.58 -1.50
N THR A 269 -38.21 -33.69 -1.45
CA THR A 269 -39.07 -32.64 -0.87
C THR A 269 -39.40 -32.98 0.58
N GLY A 270 -38.89 -32.19 1.54
CA GLY A 270 -39.22 -32.29 2.96
C GLY A 270 -38.08 -31.89 3.91
N ASP A 271 -38.46 -31.30 5.05
CA ASP A 271 -37.51 -30.76 6.04
C ASP A 271 -36.58 -31.84 6.62
N SER A 272 -35.36 -31.44 6.98
CA SER A 272 -34.35 -32.25 7.68
C SER A 272 -33.93 -33.51 6.91
N ALA A 273 -33.97 -33.44 5.58
CA ALA A 273 -33.47 -34.51 4.71
C ALA A 273 -31.95 -34.72 4.87
N THR A 274 -31.45 -35.89 4.46
CA THR A 274 -30.01 -36.20 4.51
C THR A 274 -29.56 -37.04 3.33
N VAL A 275 -28.52 -36.64 2.60
CA VAL A 275 -27.91 -37.45 1.53
C VAL A 275 -26.45 -37.74 1.87
N ASP A 276 -26.10 -39.02 2.03
CA ASP A 276 -24.71 -39.47 2.19
C ASP A 276 -24.21 -40.03 0.84
N ASN A 277 -23.50 -39.23 0.04
CA ASN A 277 -22.94 -39.66 -1.24
C ASN A 277 -21.45 -40.02 -1.14
N LYS A 278 -21.13 -41.30 -1.28
CA LYS A 278 -19.77 -41.85 -1.31
C LYS A 278 -19.33 -42.34 -2.69
N GLY A 279 -20.27 -42.52 -3.60
CA GLY A 279 -19.97 -42.74 -5.02
C GLY A 279 -19.41 -41.48 -5.66
N THR A 280 -18.68 -41.62 -6.76
CA THR A 280 -18.33 -40.46 -7.60
C THR A 280 -19.59 -39.88 -8.22
N MET A 281 -19.71 -38.56 -8.25
CA MET A 281 -20.82 -37.87 -8.92
C MET A 281 -20.34 -37.30 -10.26
N THR A 282 -21.08 -37.55 -11.33
CA THR A 282 -20.88 -36.90 -12.64
C THR A 282 -22.17 -36.20 -13.02
N VAL A 283 -22.16 -34.89 -13.25
CA VAL A 283 -23.33 -34.15 -13.74
C VAL A 283 -22.94 -33.39 -15.01
N THR A 284 -23.69 -33.57 -16.10
CA THR A 284 -23.47 -32.86 -17.37
C THR A 284 -24.77 -32.36 -17.96
N ASP A 285 -24.67 -31.33 -18.79
CA ASP A 285 -25.73 -30.70 -19.58
C ASP A 285 -26.66 -29.79 -18.76
N PRO A 286 -27.28 -28.77 -19.39
CA PRO A 286 -28.17 -27.84 -18.69
C PRO A 286 -29.38 -28.52 -18.06
N GLU A 287 -29.86 -27.95 -16.96
CA GLU A 287 -30.99 -28.46 -16.15
C GLU A 287 -30.73 -29.81 -15.45
N SER A 288 -29.56 -30.45 -15.62
CA SER A 288 -29.21 -31.69 -14.92
C SER A 288 -28.82 -31.41 -13.47
N MET A 289 -29.39 -32.13 -12.50
CA MET A 289 -29.08 -31.97 -11.08
C MET A 289 -28.65 -33.29 -10.42
N GLY A 290 -27.49 -33.32 -9.76
CA GLY A 290 -27.00 -34.51 -9.05
C GLY A 290 -27.85 -34.84 -7.82
N ILE A 291 -27.94 -33.88 -6.90
CA ILE A 291 -28.78 -33.93 -5.69
C ILE A 291 -29.59 -32.64 -5.61
N GLN A 292 -30.91 -32.73 -5.51
CA GLN A 292 -31.81 -31.62 -5.17
C GLN A 292 -32.50 -31.93 -3.82
N ILE A 293 -32.60 -30.93 -2.95
CA ILE A 293 -33.43 -31.00 -1.75
C ILE A 293 -34.23 -29.72 -1.56
N ASP A 294 -35.56 -29.84 -1.49
CA ASP A 294 -36.48 -28.75 -1.15
C ASP A 294 -36.96 -28.93 0.31
N GLY A 295 -36.35 -28.23 1.26
CA GLY A 295 -36.72 -28.28 2.69
C GLY A 295 -35.64 -27.76 3.65
N ASP A 296 -36.08 -27.16 4.78
CA ASP A 296 -35.18 -26.57 5.79
C ASP A 296 -34.31 -27.63 6.48
N LYS A 297 -33.10 -27.25 6.93
CA LYS A 297 -32.16 -28.10 7.71
C LYS A 297 -31.69 -29.37 6.98
N ALA A 298 -31.74 -29.36 5.65
CA ALA A 298 -31.18 -30.43 4.85
C ALA A 298 -29.66 -30.58 5.03
N VAL A 299 -29.16 -31.82 4.95
CA VAL A 299 -27.73 -32.13 5.09
C VAL A 299 -27.25 -33.01 3.94
N VAL A 300 -26.33 -32.53 3.11
CA VAL A 300 -25.66 -33.32 2.07
C VAL A 300 -24.22 -33.59 2.47
N ASN A 301 -23.75 -34.83 2.32
CA ASN A 301 -22.38 -35.27 2.61
C ASN A 301 -21.80 -35.91 1.35
N ASN A 302 -21.02 -35.17 0.57
CA ASN A 302 -20.30 -35.64 -0.61
C ASN A 302 -18.90 -36.12 -0.23
N GLU A 303 -18.79 -37.40 0.12
CA GLU A 303 -17.53 -38.10 0.41
C GLU A 303 -16.77 -38.51 -0.87
N GLY A 304 -17.47 -38.74 -1.98
CA GLY A 304 -16.90 -39.10 -3.28
C GLY A 304 -16.57 -37.88 -4.16
N ASP A 305 -15.69 -38.06 -5.15
CA ASP A 305 -15.31 -37.00 -6.08
C ASP A 305 -16.49 -36.61 -7.00
N SER A 306 -16.66 -35.31 -7.22
CA SER A 306 -17.74 -34.70 -8.01
C SER A 306 -17.18 -33.99 -9.24
N THR A 307 -17.69 -34.32 -10.43
CA THR A 307 -17.37 -33.65 -11.70
C THR A 307 -18.65 -33.10 -12.32
N ILE A 308 -18.75 -31.77 -12.39
CA ILE A 308 -19.90 -31.03 -12.92
C ILE A 308 -19.45 -30.31 -14.19
N SER A 309 -20.25 -30.35 -15.26
CA SER A 309 -19.90 -29.65 -16.51
C SER A 309 -21.09 -29.27 -17.40
N ASN A 310 -20.83 -28.43 -18.40
CA ASN A 310 -21.77 -28.08 -19.49
C ASN A 310 -23.16 -27.57 -19.03
N GLY A 311 -23.24 -26.84 -17.92
CA GLY A 311 -24.50 -26.31 -17.36
C GLY A 311 -25.21 -27.19 -16.32
N GLY A 312 -24.58 -28.30 -15.89
CA GLY A 312 -25.12 -29.14 -14.81
C GLY A 312 -24.95 -28.52 -13.41
N THR A 313 -25.74 -28.99 -12.44
CA THR A 313 -25.64 -28.63 -11.01
C THR A 313 -25.35 -29.85 -10.14
N GLY A 314 -24.31 -29.84 -9.32
CA GLY A 314 -23.90 -30.97 -8.48
C GLY A 314 -24.88 -31.24 -7.34
N THR A 315 -24.96 -30.30 -6.39
CA THR A 315 -25.89 -30.32 -5.26
C THR A 315 -26.66 -29.01 -5.20
N GLN A 316 -27.98 -29.03 -5.16
CA GLN A 316 -28.85 -27.86 -4.90
C GLN A 316 -29.68 -28.12 -3.63
N ILE A 317 -29.75 -27.13 -2.74
CA ILE A 317 -30.60 -27.17 -1.54
C ILE A 317 -31.42 -25.88 -1.44
N ASN A 318 -32.74 -26.01 -1.44
CA ASN A 318 -33.69 -24.90 -1.28
C ASN A 318 -34.31 -24.97 0.13
N GLY A 319 -33.77 -24.23 1.10
CA GLY A 319 -34.24 -24.23 2.50
C GLY A 319 -33.30 -23.55 3.49
N ASP A 320 -33.84 -22.98 4.57
CA ASP A 320 -33.06 -22.31 5.63
C ASP A 320 -32.28 -23.34 6.48
N ASP A 321 -31.17 -22.91 7.11
CA ASP A 321 -30.30 -23.73 7.96
C ASP A 321 -29.70 -24.98 7.25
N ALA A 322 -29.61 -24.96 5.92
CA ALA A 322 -29.04 -26.05 5.10
C ALA A 322 -27.54 -26.26 5.34
N THR A 323 -27.03 -27.48 5.11
CA THR A 323 -25.60 -27.81 5.19
C THR A 323 -25.16 -28.75 4.07
N ALA A 324 -24.10 -28.40 3.34
CA ALA A 324 -23.38 -29.31 2.43
C ALA A 324 -21.93 -29.53 2.91
N ASN A 325 -21.51 -30.79 2.98
CA ASN A 325 -20.16 -31.19 3.39
C ASN A 325 -19.49 -31.92 2.23
N ASN A 326 -18.52 -31.30 1.58
CA ASN A 326 -17.81 -31.80 0.41
C ASN A 326 -16.39 -32.20 0.82
N SER A 327 -16.14 -33.49 1.05
CA SER A 327 -14.80 -34.01 1.37
C SER A 327 -14.14 -34.75 0.22
N GLY A 328 -14.89 -35.09 -0.84
CA GLY A 328 -14.32 -35.49 -2.13
C GLY A 328 -13.85 -34.29 -2.94
N LYS A 329 -13.00 -34.51 -3.95
CA LYS A 329 -12.59 -33.43 -4.87
C LYS A 329 -13.80 -32.98 -5.68
N THR A 330 -13.97 -31.66 -5.82
CA THR A 330 -15.02 -31.06 -6.65
C THR A 330 -14.37 -30.37 -7.85
N THR A 331 -14.83 -30.70 -9.06
CA THR A 331 -14.40 -30.07 -10.30
C THR A 331 -15.63 -29.57 -11.06
N VAL A 332 -15.66 -28.28 -11.40
CA VAL A 332 -16.75 -27.61 -12.11
C VAL A 332 -16.18 -26.99 -13.39
N ASP A 333 -16.64 -27.42 -14.57
CA ASP A 333 -16.11 -26.95 -15.85
C ASP A 333 -17.20 -26.55 -16.86
N GLY A 334 -17.20 -25.26 -17.21
CA GLY A 334 -18.02 -24.71 -18.28
C GLY A 334 -19.18 -23.84 -17.78
N LYS A 335 -19.64 -22.97 -18.68
CA LYS A 335 -20.60 -21.92 -18.38
C LYS A 335 -21.91 -22.46 -17.77
N ASP A 336 -22.39 -21.73 -16.76
CA ASP A 336 -23.64 -21.99 -16.03
C ASP A 336 -23.62 -23.34 -15.25
N SER A 337 -22.44 -23.95 -15.05
CA SER A 337 -22.28 -25.13 -14.18
C SER A 337 -22.06 -24.73 -12.73
N THR A 338 -22.75 -25.39 -11.78
CA THR A 338 -22.63 -25.10 -10.35
C THR A 338 -22.27 -26.34 -9.54
N GLY A 339 -21.24 -26.28 -8.69
CA GLY A 339 -20.83 -27.42 -7.85
C GLY A 339 -21.80 -27.67 -6.70
N THR A 340 -21.99 -26.68 -5.83
CA THR A 340 -22.94 -26.68 -4.71
C THR A 340 -23.72 -25.37 -4.67
N GLU A 341 -25.04 -25.42 -4.70
CA GLU A 341 -25.97 -24.29 -4.61
C GLU A 341 -26.82 -24.40 -3.34
N ILE A 342 -26.93 -23.33 -2.56
CA ILE A 342 -27.86 -23.25 -1.42
C ILE A 342 -28.70 -21.97 -1.51
N ASN A 343 -30.02 -22.13 -1.61
CA ASN A 343 -31.00 -21.05 -1.57
C ASN A 343 -31.70 -21.06 -0.21
N GLY A 344 -31.17 -20.30 0.75
CA GLY A 344 -31.68 -20.23 2.12
C GLY A 344 -30.74 -19.53 3.11
N ASN A 345 -31.32 -18.93 4.15
CA ASN A 345 -30.58 -18.21 5.18
C ASN A 345 -29.81 -19.18 6.08
N ASN A 346 -28.70 -18.73 6.66
CA ASN A 346 -27.77 -19.53 7.46
C ASN A 346 -27.22 -20.77 6.70
N GLY A 347 -27.25 -20.76 5.36
CA GLY A 347 -26.73 -21.84 4.53
C GLY A 347 -25.25 -22.09 4.80
N LYS A 348 -24.87 -23.34 5.02
CA LYS A 348 -23.48 -23.72 5.35
C LYS A 348 -22.87 -24.66 4.32
N VAL A 349 -21.64 -24.37 3.90
CA VAL A 349 -20.81 -25.33 3.14
C VAL A 349 -19.50 -25.60 3.89
N ILE A 350 -19.06 -26.86 3.92
CA ILE A 350 -17.73 -27.26 4.36
C ILE A 350 -17.05 -27.96 3.19
N GLN A 351 -15.98 -27.35 2.66
CA GLN A 351 -15.21 -27.85 1.53
C GLN A 351 -13.85 -28.36 2.05
N ASP A 352 -13.78 -29.65 2.40
CA ASP A 352 -12.57 -30.31 2.89
C ASP A 352 -11.71 -30.90 1.75
N GLY A 353 -12.32 -31.21 0.60
CA GLY A 353 -11.62 -31.67 -0.61
C GLY A 353 -11.31 -30.54 -1.59
N ASP A 354 -10.32 -30.70 -2.46
CA ASP A 354 -9.93 -29.69 -3.45
C ASP A 354 -11.12 -29.21 -4.31
N LEU A 355 -11.14 -27.92 -4.64
CA LEU A 355 -12.17 -27.27 -5.47
C LEU A 355 -11.51 -26.67 -6.72
N ASP A 356 -11.72 -27.28 -7.89
CA ASP A 356 -11.25 -26.76 -9.17
C ASP A 356 -12.45 -26.21 -9.98
N VAL A 357 -12.36 -24.97 -10.46
CA VAL A 357 -13.41 -24.29 -11.22
C VAL A 357 -12.85 -23.66 -12.51
N SER A 358 -13.48 -23.94 -13.65
CA SER A 358 -13.06 -23.44 -14.98
C SER A 358 -14.23 -23.13 -15.92
N GLY A 359 -13.92 -22.44 -17.03
CA GLY A 359 -14.84 -22.29 -18.16
C GLY A 359 -16.11 -21.46 -17.91
N GLY A 360 -16.18 -20.65 -16.85
CA GLY A 360 -17.36 -19.86 -16.48
C GLY A 360 -18.33 -20.57 -15.54
N GLY A 361 -17.84 -21.54 -14.76
CA GLY A 361 -18.60 -22.25 -13.72
C GLY A 361 -18.50 -21.62 -12.33
N HIS A 362 -19.39 -22.04 -11.42
CA HIS A 362 -19.46 -21.61 -10.03
C HIS A 362 -19.18 -22.80 -9.11
N GLY A 363 -18.18 -22.71 -8.23
CA GLY A 363 -17.81 -23.81 -7.32
C GLY A 363 -18.85 -24.02 -6.21
N ILE A 364 -19.01 -23.00 -5.38
CA ILE A 364 -20.02 -22.89 -4.32
C ILE A 364 -20.81 -21.60 -4.56
N ASP A 365 -22.13 -21.68 -4.52
CA ASP A 365 -23.07 -20.57 -4.67
C ASP A 365 -24.09 -20.62 -3.52
N ILE A 366 -24.28 -19.50 -2.82
CA ILE A 366 -25.26 -19.39 -1.73
C ILE A 366 -26.04 -18.08 -1.83
N THR A 367 -27.36 -18.17 -2.00
CA THR A 367 -28.27 -17.03 -1.85
C THR A 367 -28.95 -17.10 -0.48
N GLY A 368 -28.58 -16.19 0.43
CA GLY A 368 -29.20 -16.08 1.75
C GLY A 368 -28.34 -15.39 2.82
N ASP A 369 -28.98 -14.68 3.75
CA ASP A 369 -28.29 -13.96 4.82
C ASP A 369 -27.55 -14.91 5.78
N SER A 370 -26.43 -14.44 6.34
CA SER A 370 -25.63 -15.14 7.36
C SER A 370 -25.10 -16.52 6.93
N ALA A 371 -24.92 -16.73 5.63
CA ALA A 371 -24.29 -17.93 5.08
C ALA A 371 -22.84 -18.11 5.58
N THR A 372 -22.33 -19.34 5.59
CA THR A 372 -20.96 -19.65 6.02
C THR A 372 -20.30 -20.71 5.14
N VAL A 373 -19.12 -20.43 4.60
CA VAL A 373 -18.30 -21.40 3.86
C VAL A 373 -16.97 -21.65 4.59
N ASP A 374 -16.73 -22.90 4.99
CA ASP A 374 -15.45 -23.35 5.56
C ASP A 374 -14.66 -24.13 4.50
N ASN A 375 -13.77 -23.47 3.76
CA ASN A 375 -12.94 -24.08 2.72
C ASN A 375 -11.54 -24.44 3.24
N LYS A 376 -11.28 -25.74 3.44
CA LYS A 376 -9.97 -26.30 3.83
C LYS A 376 -9.22 -26.99 2.68
N GLY A 377 -9.94 -27.35 1.61
CA GLY A 377 -9.34 -27.86 0.38
C GLY A 377 -8.58 -26.75 -0.36
N THR A 378 -7.65 -27.13 -1.24
CA THR A 378 -7.04 -26.14 -2.15
C THR A 378 -8.07 -25.69 -3.17
N MET A 379 -8.11 -24.39 -3.46
CA MET A 379 -8.99 -23.81 -4.49
C MET A 379 -8.18 -23.46 -5.74
N THR A 380 -8.65 -23.90 -6.91
CA THR A 380 -8.13 -23.48 -8.22
C THR A 380 -9.26 -22.84 -9.00
N VAL A 381 -9.12 -21.58 -9.42
CA VAL A 381 -10.10 -20.91 -10.30
C VAL A 381 -9.38 -20.39 -11.54
N THR A 382 -9.88 -20.74 -12.72
CA THR A 382 -9.34 -20.26 -14.01
C THR A 382 -10.44 -19.83 -14.97
N ASP A 383 -10.08 -18.95 -15.88
CA ASP A 383 -10.88 -18.45 -17.00
C ASP A 383 -11.94 -17.40 -16.59
N PRO A 384 -12.35 -16.51 -17.52
CA PRO A 384 -13.34 -15.48 -17.22
C PRO A 384 -14.70 -16.04 -16.84
N GLU A 385 -15.43 -15.30 -16.01
CA GLU A 385 -16.74 -15.67 -15.43
C GLU A 385 -16.70 -16.86 -14.46
N SER A 386 -15.56 -17.50 -14.22
CA SER A 386 -15.44 -18.59 -13.23
C SER A 386 -15.36 -18.04 -11.81
N ILE A 387 -16.17 -18.55 -10.88
CA ILE A 387 -16.17 -18.14 -9.46
C ILE A 387 -15.98 -19.36 -8.54
N GLY A 388 -15.01 -19.30 -7.63
CA GLY A 388 -14.75 -20.37 -6.65
C GLY A 388 -15.86 -20.47 -5.59
N ILE A 389 -16.08 -19.37 -4.86
CA ILE A 389 -17.16 -19.21 -3.88
C ILE A 389 -17.91 -17.92 -4.18
N GLN A 390 -19.23 -17.99 -4.32
CA GLN A 390 -20.13 -16.85 -4.41
C GLN A 390 -21.14 -16.89 -3.25
N ILE A 391 -21.41 -15.73 -2.65
CA ILE A 391 -22.48 -15.58 -1.66
C ILE A 391 -23.24 -14.27 -1.88
N ASP A 392 -24.55 -14.35 -2.10
CA ASP A 392 -25.48 -13.23 -2.16
C ASP A 392 -26.27 -13.17 -0.84
N GLY A 393 -25.84 -12.32 0.11
CA GLY A 393 -26.49 -12.16 1.41
C GLY A 393 -25.67 -11.40 2.47
N ASP A 394 -26.37 -10.68 3.36
CA ASP A 394 -25.72 -9.89 4.42
C ASP A 394 -25.05 -10.80 5.47
N LYS A 395 -23.94 -10.35 6.07
CA LYS A 395 -23.21 -11.04 7.16
C LYS A 395 -22.67 -12.43 6.78
N ALA A 396 -22.45 -12.67 5.50
CA ALA A 396 -21.79 -13.86 5.01
C ALA A 396 -20.36 -14.00 5.58
N ILE A 397 -19.94 -15.24 5.85
CA ILE A 397 -18.61 -15.56 6.37
C ILE A 397 -17.94 -16.61 5.48
N VAL A 398 -16.78 -16.30 4.91
CA VAL A 398 -15.94 -17.27 4.19
C VAL A 398 -14.63 -17.48 4.96
N ASN A 399 -14.25 -18.74 5.18
CA ASN A 399 -13.02 -19.15 5.84
C ASN A 399 -12.19 -20.00 4.87
N ASN A 400 -11.20 -19.39 4.22
CA ASN A 400 -10.25 -20.05 3.33
C ASN A 400 -9.01 -20.50 4.12
N GLU A 401 -9.03 -21.72 4.64
CA GLU A 401 -7.87 -22.37 5.29
C GLU A 401 -6.89 -23.02 4.28
N GLY A 402 -7.38 -23.41 3.10
CA GLY A 402 -6.56 -23.98 2.03
C GLY A 402 -5.96 -22.93 1.09
N ASP A 403 -4.88 -23.28 0.40
CA ASP A 403 -4.24 -22.42 -0.60
C ASP A 403 -5.17 -22.18 -1.81
N SER A 404 -5.22 -20.94 -2.29
CA SER A 404 -6.07 -20.50 -3.41
C SER A 404 -5.22 -19.99 -4.57
N THR A 405 -5.42 -20.55 -5.76
CA THR A 405 -4.78 -20.13 -7.02
C THR A 405 -5.85 -19.65 -8.00
N ILE A 406 -5.83 -18.36 -8.34
CA ILE A 406 -6.78 -17.71 -9.23
C ILE A 406 -6.02 -17.22 -10.47
N SER A 407 -6.55 -17.44 -11.68
CA SER A 407 -5.89 -16.98 -12.91
C SER A 407 -6.82 -16.76 -14.10
N ASN A 408 -6.31 -16.09 -15.14
CA ASN A 408 -6.95 -15.92 -16.44
C ASN A 408 -8.37 -15.27 -16.41
N GLY A 409 -8.67 -14.41 -15.43
CA GLY A 409 -9.96 -13.73 -15.29
C GLY A 409 -10.96 -14.41 -14.33
N GLY A 410 -10.52 -15.42 -13.58
CA GLY A 410 -11.35 -16.06 -12.55
C GLY A 410 -11.46 -15.23 -11.27
N THR A 411 -12.47 -15.53 -10.44
CA THR A 411 -12.66 -14.94 -9.11
C THR A 411 -12.63 -16.00 -8.02
N GLY A 412 -11.78 -15.85 -7.00
CA GLY A 412 -11.63 -16.84 -5.92
C GLY A 412 -12.85 -16.88 -5.00
N THR A 413 -13.08 -15.79 -4.27
CA THR A 413 -14.25 -15.59 -3.39
C THR A 413 -14.94 -14.28 -3.76
N GLN A 414 -16.25 -14.29 -3.98
CA GLN A 414 -17.10 -13.11 -4.16
C GLN A 414 -18.22 -13.10 -3.12
N ILE A 415 -18.42 -11.97 -2.45
CA ILE A 415 -19.52 -11.79 -1.48
C ILE A 415 -20.28 -10.50 -1.80
N ASN A 416 -21.59 -10.60 -2.06
CA ASN A 416 -22.47 -9.47 -2.30
C ASN A 416 -23.40 -9.29 -1.09
N GLY A 417 -23.06 -8.39 -0.16
CA GLY A 417 -23.83 -8.16 1.08
C GLY A 417 -23.12 -7.29 2.12
N ASP A 418 -23.88 -6.55 2.92
CA ASP A 418 -23.35 -5.70 3.99
C ASP A 418 -22.83 -6.57 5.18
N ASP A 419 -21.88 -6.05 5.95
CA ASP A 419 -21.26 -6.71 7.11
C ASP A 419 -20.54 -8.06 6.79
N ALA A 420 -20.19 -8.31 5.52
CA ALA A 420 -19.51 -9.53 5.06
C ALA A 420 -18.11 -9.70 5.68
N THR A 421 -17.64 -10.95 5.83
CA THR A 421 -16.28 -11.26 6.29
C THR A 421 -15.63 -12.41 5.50
N ALA A 422 -14.44 -12.18 4.95
CA ALA A 422 -13.57 -13.23 4.39
C ALA A 422 -12.29 -13.39 5.24
N ASN A 423 -11.96 -14.62 5.61
CA ASN A 423 -10.77 -14.98 6.39
C ASN A 423 -9.88 -15.90 5.54
N ASN A 424 -8.79 -15.34 5.00
CA ASN A 424 -7.84 -16.02 4.13
C ASN A 424 -6.59 -16.40 4.94
N ASN A 425 -6.57 -17.64 5.44
CA ASN A 425 -5.47 -18.21 6.24
C ASN A 425 -4.49 -19.02 5.38
N GLY A 426 -4.97 -19.60 4.27
CA GLY A 426 -4.12 -20.21 3.24
C GLY A 426 -3.45 -19.17 2.35
N LYS A 427 -2.44 -19.58 1.57
CA LYS A 427 -1.79 -18.67 0.61
C LYS A 427 -2.76 -18.33 -0.53
N THR A 428 -2.86 -17.06 -0.89
CA THR A 428 -3.60 -16.59 -2.06
C THR A 428 -2.61 -16.21 -3.17
N THR A 429 -2.79 -16.76 -4.37
CA THR A 429 -2.02 -16.40 -5.57
C THR A 429 -2.99 -15.99 -6.67
N VAL A 430 -2.83 -14.78 -7.22
CA VAL A 430 -3.69 -14.22 -8.27
C VAL A 430 -2.81 -13.83 -9.47
N ASP A 431 -2.99 -14.48 -10.62
CA ASP A 431 -2.16 -14.23 -11.80
C ASP A 431 -2.97 -13.98 -13.08
N GLY A 432 -2.78 -12.78 -13.64
CA GLY A 432 -3.29 -12.41 -14.95
C GLY A 432 -4.51 -11.49 -14.90
N LYS A 433 -4.65 -10.71 -15.97
CA LYS A 433 -5.61 -9.62 -16.09
C LYS A 433 -7.05 -10.01 -15.72
N ASP A 434 -7.73 -9.12 -15.00
CA ASP A 434 -9.11 -9.22 -14.56
C ASP A 434 -9.39 -10.42 -13.61
N SER A 435 -8.34 -11.02 -13.04
CA SER A 435 -8.46 -12.08 -12.00
C SER A 435 -8.54 -11.46 -10.61
N THR A 436 -9.45 -11.94 -9.76
CA THR A 436 -9.65 -11.38 -8.40
C THR A 436 -9.56 -12.47 -7.32
N GLY A 437 -8.75 -12.26 -6.28
CA GLY A 437 -8.60 -13.22 -5.19
C GLY A 437 -9.81 -13.24 -4.25
N THR A 438 -10.16 -12.09 -3.68
CA THR A 438 -11.35 -11.90 -2.83
C THR A 438 -12.03 -10.59 -3.18
N GLU A 439 -13.31 -10.66 -3.55
CA GLU A 439 -14.19 -9.53 -3.86
C GLU A 439 -15.30 -9.40 -2.81
N ILE A 440 -15.51 -8.20 -2.26
CA ILE A 440 -16.67 -7.90 -1.40
C ILE A 440 -17.40 -6.66 -1.90
N ASN A 441 -18.67 -6.82 -2.26
CA ASN A 441 -19.58 -5.75 -2.64
C ASN A 441 -20.58 -5.49 -1.50
N GLY A 442 -20.23 -4.58 -0.58
CA GLY A 442 -21.03 -4.28 0.59
C GLY A 442 -20.32 -3.41 1.63
N ASN A 443 -21.10 -2.65 2.40
CA ASN A 443 -20.58 -1.76 3.44
C ASN A 443 -20.10 -2.56 4.65
N ASN A 444 -19.13 -2.01 5.39
CA ASN A 444 -18.45 -2.68 6.51
C ASN A 444 -17.78 -4.02 6.13
N GLY A 445 -17.52 -4.26 4.84
CA GLY A 445 -16.87 -5.47 4.35
C GLY A 445 -15.51 -5.67 5.02
N LYS A 446 -15.27 -6.88 5.53
CA LYS A 446 -14.03 -7.21 6.23
C LYS A 446 -13.25 -8.34 5.55
N VAL A 447 -11.94 -8.13 5.39
CA VAL A 447 -11.00 -9.19 5.01
C VAL A 447 -9.92 -9.34 6.07
N ILE A 448 -9.58 -10.58 6.42
CA ILE A 448 -8.41 -10.94 7.22
C ILE A 448 -7.52 -11.81 6.36
N GLN A 449 -6.32 -11.33 6.02
CA GLN A 449 -5.35 -12.03 5.18
C GLN A 449 -4.17 -12.45 6.08
N ASP A 450 -4.27 -13.65 6.67
CA ASP A 450 -3.23 -14.22 7.54
C ASP A 450 -2.20 -15.05 6.74
N GLY A 451 -2.59 -15.59 5.57
CA GLY A 451 -1.69 -16.25 4.63
C GLY A 451 -1.08 -15.30 3.60
N ASP A 452 0.04 -15.67 2.98
CA ASP A 452 0.73 -14.85 1.98
C ASP A 452 -0.19 -14.49 0.79
N LEU A 453 -0.04 -13.28 0.24
CA LEU A 453 -0.79 -12.76 -0.88
C LEU A 453 0.17 -12.40 -2.03
N ASP A 454 0.22 -13.22 -3.08
CA ASP A 454 1.01 -12.97 -4.29
C ASP A 454 0.08 -12.55 -5.45
N VAL A 455 0.35 -11.40 -6.08
CA VAL A 455 -0.45 -10.83 -7.17
C VAL A 455 0.43 -10.44 -8.36
N SER A 456 0.08 -10.91 -9.57
CA SER A 456 0.81 -10.65 -10.81
C SER A 456 -0.07 -10.49 -12.05
N GLY A 457 0.52 -10.02 -13.15
CA GLY A 457 -0.10 -10.04 -14.48
C GLY A 457 -1.35 -9.16 -14.68
N GLY A 458 -1.61 -8.18 -13.81
CA GLY A 458 -2.81 -7.33 -13.85
C GLY A 458 -4.01 -7.87 -13.06
N GLY A 459 -3.77 -8.74 -12.07
CA GLY A 459 -4.79 -9.24 -11.16
C GLY A 459 -4.99 -8.37 -9.90
N HIS A 460 -6.10 -8.57 -9.19
CA HIS A 460 -6.44 -7.91 -7.93
C HIS A 460 -6.42 -8.94 -6.79
N GLY A 461 -5.66 -8.70 -5.71
CA GLY A 461 -5.59 -9.61 -4.57
C GLY A 461 -6.87 -9.59 -3.73
N ILE A 462 -7.15 -8.43 -3.15
CA ILE A 462 -8.37 -8.12 -2.39
C ILE A 462 -9.01 -6.89 -3.03
N ASP A 463 -10.30 -6.97 -3.33
CA ASP A 463 -11.10 -5.91 -3.94
C ASP A 463 -12.37 -5.70 -3.10
N ILE A 464 -12.66 -4.47 -2.68
CA ILE A 464 -13.83 -4.17 -1.86
C ILE A 464 -14.51 -2.90 -2.34
N THR A 465 -15.79 -2.98 -2.72
CA THR A 465 -16.65 -1.82 -2.98
C THR A 465 -17.62 -1.64 -1.82
N GLY A 466 -17.42 -0.58 -1.01
CA GLY A 466 -18.30 -0.25 0.11
C GLY A 466 -17.66 0.62 1.20
N ASP A 467 -18.47 1.47 1.84
CA ASP A 467 -18.00 2.36 2.91
C ASP A 467 -17.57 1.57 4.16
N SER A 468 -16.60 2.12 4.89
CA SER A 468 -16.11 1.62 6.18
C SER A 468 -15.55 0.18 6.15
N ALA A 469 -15.07 -0.26 4.98
CA ALA A 469 -14.38 -1.54 4.84
C ALA A 469 -13.11 -1.64 5.70
N THR A 470 -12.73 -2.85 6.11
CA THR A 470 -11.52 -3.11 6.90
C THR A 470 -10.74 -4.30 6.37
N VAL A 471 -9.44 -4.11 6.09
CA VAL A 471 -8.53 -5.19 5.70
C VAL A 471 -7.42 -5.34 6.72
N ASP A 472 -7.31 -6.51 7.35
CA ASP A 472 -6.22 -6.88 8.28
C ASP A 472 -5.25 -7.85 7.56
N ASN A 473 -4.19 -7.33 6.92
CA ASN A 473 -3.19 -8.13 6.21
C ASN A 473 -1.95 -8.40 7.08
N LYS A 474 -1.81 -9.65 7.55
CA LYS A 474 -0.65 -10.14 8.32
C LYS A 474 0.28 -11.05 7.52
N GLY A 475 -0.21 -11.64 6.43
CA GLY A 475 0.62 -12.38 5.47
C GLY A 475 1.58 -11.46 4.72
N THR A 476 2.64 -12.01 4.14
CA THR A 476 3.49 -11.21 3.24
C THR A 476 2.74 -10.90 1.96
N MET A 477 2.83 -9.65 1.49
CA MET A 477 2.23 -9.22 0.24
C MET A 477 3.31 -9.06 -0.85
N THR A 478 3.16 -9.75 -1.97
CA THR A 478 3.99 -9.56 -3.16
C THR A 478 3.12 -9.04 -4.30
N VAL A 479 3.42 -7.87 -4.86
CA VAL A 479 2.73 -7.35 -6.06
C VAL A 479 3.75 -7.07 -7.16
N THR A 480 3.53 -7.62 -8.35
CA THR A 480 4.38 -7.37 -9.53
C THR A 480 3.55 -7.12 -10.78
N ASP A 481 4.16 -6.40 -11.71
CA ASP A 481 3.67 -6.08 -13.05
C ASP A 481 2.60 -4.97 -13.10
N PRO A 482 2.46 -4.25 -14.22
CA PRO A 482 1.49 -3.17 -14.35
C PRO A 482 0.04 -3.63 -14.21
N GLU A 483 -0.81 -2.75 -13.69
CA GLU A 483 -2.24 -3.00 -13.40
C GLU A 483 -2.49 -4.02 -12.27
N SER A 484 -1.45 -4.63 -11.66
CA SER A 484 -1.61 -5.53 -10.52
C SER A 484 -1.84 -4.75 -9.22
N MET A 485 -2.84 -5.13 -8.43
CA MET A 485 -3.15 -4.49 -7.14
C MET A 485 -3.25 -5.50 -6.00
N GLY A 486 -2.51 -5.28 -4.91
CA GLY A 486 -2.55 -6.14 -3.72
C GLY A 486 -3.88 -6.02 -2.98
N ILE A 487 -4.23 -4.80 -2.58
CA ILE A 487 -5.51 -4.42 -1.98
C ILE A 487 -6.05 -3.21 -2.74
N GLN A 488 -7.27 -3.30 -3.27
CA GLN A 488 -8.06 -2.16 -3.75
C GLN A 488 -9.31 -2.01 -2.85
N ILE A 489 -9.64 -0.76 -2.49
CA ILE A 489 -10.92 -0.46 -1.83
C ILE A 489 -11.53 0.82 -2.40
N ASP A 490 -12.77 0.74 -2.87
CA ASP A 490 -13.59 1.87 -3.31
C ASP A 490 -14.66 2.17 -2.24
N GLY A 491 -14.44 3.18 -1.39
CA GLY A 491 -15.35 3.58 -0.31
C GLY A 491 -14.75 4.53 0.73
N ASP A 492 -15.60 5.28 1.44
CA ASP A 492 -15.16 6.24 2.47
C ASP A 492 -14.80 5.54 3.80
N LYS A 493 -13.92 6.16 4.62
CA LYS A 493 -13.60 5.76 6.02
C LYS A 493 -13.05 4.34 6.16
N THR A 494 -12.37 3.87 5.13
CA THR A 494 -11.77 2.55 5.06
C THR A 494 -10.53 2.45 5.94
N ILE A 495 -10.23 1.25 6.42
CA ILE A 495 -9.05 0.97 7.26
C ILE A 495 -8.28 -0.23 6.71
N VAL A 496 -7.05 -0.01 6.26
CA VAL A 496 -6.13 -1.08 5.88
C VAL A 496 -5.02 -1.19 6.93
N ASN A 497 -4.76 -2.39 7.44
CA ASN A 497 -3.71 -2.70 8.40
C ASN A 497 -2.73 -3.69 7.76
N ASN A 498 -1.59 -3.21 7.26
CA ASN A 498 -0.50 -4.02 6.73
C ASN A 498 0.50 -4.33 7.87
N GLU A 499 0.33 -5.49 8.51
CA GLU A 499 1.26 -6.03 9.52
C GLU A 499 2.38 -6.89 8.90
N GLY A 500 2.13 -7.52 7.75
CA GLY A 500 3.11 -8.31 7.01
C GLY A 500 4.08 -7.46 6.17
N GLU A 501 5.19 -8.04 5.74
CA GLU A 501 6.12 -7.39 4.79
C GLU A 501 5.44 -7.26 3.41
N SER A 502 5.57 -6.08 2.79
CA SER A 502 5.05 -5.78 1.45
C SER A 502 6.19 -5.52 0.47
N THR A 503 6.23 -6.28 -0.63
CA THR A 503 7.17 -6.08 -1.75
C THR A 503 6.39 -5.77 -3.03
N ILE A 504 6.57 -4.56 -3.55
CA ILE A 504 5.89 -4.05 -4.75
C ILE A 504 6.94 -3.80 -5.83
N SER A 505 6.70 -4.24 -7.07
CA SER A 505 7.65 -4.03 -8.16
C SER A 505 7.04 -4.01 -9.57
N ASN A 506 7.85 -3.58 -10.56
CA ASN A 506 7.53 -3.64 -11.99
C ASN A 506 6.21 -2.94 -12.41
N GLY A 507 5.75 -1.93 -11.67
CA GLY A 507 4.54 -1.16 -11.97
C GLY A 507 3.27 -1.61 -11.25
N GLY A 508 3.38 -2.48 -10.24
CA GLY A 508 2.25 -2.88 -9.40
C GLY A 508 1.95 -1.86 -8.28
N THR A 509 0.75 -1.96 -7.67
CA THR A 509 0.35 -1.15 -6.51
C THR A 509 0.05 -2.05 -5.30
N GLY A 510 0.67 -1.77 -4.15
CA GLY A 510 0.50 -2.55 -2.92
C GLY A 510 -0.90 -2.42 -2.32
N THR A 511 -1.27 -1.20 -1.94
CA THR A 511 -2.60 -0.84 -1.43
C THR A 511 -3.09 0.41 -2.16
N GLN A 512 -4.26 0.37 -2.78
CA GLN A 512 -4.97 1.52 -3.33
C GLN A 512 -6.30 1.71 -2.60
N ILE A 513 -6.61 2.95 -2.23
CA ILE A 513 -7.88 3.31 -1.60
C ILE A 513 -8.47 4.53 -2.29
N ASN A 514 -9.72 4.41 -2.77
CA ASN A 514 -10.47 5.49 -3.41
C ASN A 514 -11.65 5.90 -2.50
N GLY A 515 -11.47 6.96 -1.70
CA GLY A 515 -12.50 7.46 -0.76
C GLY A 515 -11.99 8.45 0.30
N ASP A 516 -12.88 9.29 0.81
CA ASP A 516 -12.56 10.30 1.83
C ASP A 516 -12.39 9.65 3.23
N ASP A 517 -11.62 10.30 4.11
CA ASP A 517 -11.32 9.85 5.49
C ASP A 517 -10.63 8.46 5.60
N ALA A 518 -10.02 7.97 4.52
CA ALA A 518 -9.30 6.69 4.47
C ALA A 518 -8.08 6.63 5.43
N THR A 519 -7.76 5.44 5.95
CA THR A 519 -6.56 5.20 6.77
C THR A 519 -5.83 3.92 6.38
N ALA A 520 -4.54 4.01 6.04
CA ALA A 520 -3.63 2.87 5.90
C ALA A 520 -2.58 2.85 7.03
N ASN A 521 -2.44 1.72 7.72
CA ASN A 521 -1.46 1.51 8.78
C ASN A 521 -0.44 0.44 8.32
N ASN A 522 0.75 0.87 7.94
CA ASN A 522 1.84 0.05 7.46
C ASN A 522 2.85 -0.17 8.60
N SER A 523 2.74 -1.32 9.27
CA SER A 523 3.62 -1.69 10.40
C SER A 523 4.63 -2.79 10.05
N GLY A 524 4.35 -3.57 8.99
CA GLY A 524 5.37 -4.36 8.31
C GLY A 524 6.28 -3.49 7.43
N LYS A 525 7.43 -4.03 7.02
CA LYS A 525 8.33 -3.34 6.09
C LYS A 525 7.70 -3.23 4.70
N THR A 526 7.79 -2.05 4.09
CA THR A 526 7.37 -1.79 2.71
C THR A 526 8.60 -1.60 1.82
N THR A 527 8.68 -2.35 0.73
CA THR A 527 9.73 -2.22 -0.30
C THR A 527 9.07 -1.99 -1.65
N VAL A 528 9.43 -0.90 -2.33
CA VAL A 528 8.89 -0.52 -3.65
C VAL A 528 10.06 -0.38 -4.63
N ASP A 529 10.11 -1.22 -5.67
CA ASP A 529 11.21 -1.21 -6.64
C ASP A 529 10.73 -1.19 -8.10
N GLY A 530 11.08 -0.12 -8.79
CA GLY A 530 10.91 0.03 -10.23
C GLY A 530 9.81 0.99 -10.63
N LYS A 531 9.96 1.52 -11.84
CA LYS A 531 9.15 2.62 -12.37
C LYS A 531 7.63 2.34 -12.31
N ASP A 532 6.89 3.37 -11.91
CA ASP A 532 5.43 3.40 -11.82
C ASP A 532 4.86 2.39 -10.79
N SER A 533 5.69 1.86 -9.88
CA SER A 533 5.26 1.01 -8.76
C SER A 533 4.90 1.86 -7.55
N THR A 534 3.79 1.57 -6.86
CA THR A 534 3.34 2.36 -5.69
C THR A 534 3.10 1.49 -4.46
N GLY A 535 3.67 1.85 -3.30
CA GLY A 535 3.50 1.09 -2.06
C GLY A 535 2.11 1.25 -1.45
N THR A 536 1.68 2.49 -1.22
CA THR A 536 0.34 2.84 -0.73
C THR A 536 -0.17 4.09 -1.45
N GLU A 537 -1.32 3.99 -2.09
CA GLU A 537 -2.01 5.06 -2.82
C GLU A 537 -3.34 5.39 -2.14
N ILE A 538 -3.61 6.66 -1.85
CA ILE A 538 -4.92 7.11 -1.35
C ILE A 538 -5.45 8.27 -2.21
N ASN A 539 -6.59 8.06 -2.85
CA ASN A 539 -7.32 9.06 -3.63
C ASN A 539 -8.54 9.52 -2.82
N GLY A 540 -8.37 10.58 -2.01
CA GLY A 540 -9.42 11.09 -1.13
C GLY A 540 -8.94 12.13 -0.11
N ASN A 541 -9.84 13.01 0.31
CA ASN A 541 -9.54 14.07 1.27
C ASN A 541 -9.39 13.49 2.69
N ASN A 542 -8.57 14.15 3.51
CA ASN A 542 -8.19 13.70 4.85
C ASN A 542 -7.53 12.31 4.88
N GLY A 543 -7.02 11.82 3.74
CA GLY A 543 -6.34 10.53 3.63
C GLY A 543 -5.17 10.43 4.60
N LYS A 544 -5.11 9.34 5.37
CA LYS A 544 -4.09 9.12 6.39
C LYS A 544 -3.25 7.88 6.13
N VAL A 545 -1.94 8.02 6.25
CA VAL A 545 -1.01 6.88 6.34
C VAL A 545 -0.22 6.93 7.66
N VAL A 546 -0.06 5.78 8.30
CA VAL A 546 0.86 5.58 9.43
C VAL A 546 1.88 4.54 9.01
N GLN A 547 3.13 4.96 8.81
CA GLN A 547 4.24 4.11 8.41
C GLN A 547 5.13 3.84 9.63
N ASP A 548 4.82 2.78 10.38
CA ASP A 548 5.59 2.33 11.55
C ASP A 548 6.72 1.36 11.16
N GLY A 549 6.58 0.63 10.05
CA GLY A 549 7.62 -0.22 9.47
C GLY A 549 8.54 0.52 8.50
N ASP A 550 9.75 0.00 8.26
CA ASP A 550 10.71 0.61 7.33
C ASP A 550 10.13 0.74 5.91
N LEU A 551 10.49 1.82 5.22
CA LEU A 551 10.06 2.17 3.86
C LEU A 551 11.29 2.31 2.94
N ASP A 552 11.52 1.31 2.08
CA ASP A 552 12.60 1.34 1.08
C ASP A 552 11.99 1.56 -0.32
N VAL A 553 12.47 2.57 -1.05
CA VAL A 553 11.98 2.95 -2.39
C VAL A 553 13.14 3.10 -3.38
N SER A 554 13.04 2.42 -4.54
CA SER A 554 14.06 2.44 -5.59
C SER A 554 13.49 2.36 -7.02
N GLY A 555 14.35 2.60 -8.01
CA GLY A 555 14.05 2.32 -9.42
C GLY A 555 12.96 3.20 -10.08
N GLY A 556 12.57 4.33 -9.48
CA GLY A 556 11.50 5.20 -9.97
C GLY A 556 10.10 4.87 -9.42
N GLY A 557 10.01 4.19 -8.28
CA GLY A 557 8.75 3.91 -7.58
C GLY A 557 8.36 4.97 -6.54
N HIS A 558 7.11 4.94 -6.10
CA HIS A 558 6.55 5.82 -5.07
C HIS A 558 6.24 5.01 -3.80
N GLY A 559 6.73 5.42 -2.64
CA GLY A 559 6.49 4.72 -1.37
C GLY A 559 5.05 4.90 -0.88
N ILE A 560 4.71 6.14 -0.58
CA ILE A 560 3.37 6.60 -0.21
C ILE A 560 2.96 7.71 -1.17
N ASP A 561 1.77 7.62 -1.74
CA ASP A 561 1.19 8.59 -2.67
C ASP A 561 -0.24 8.93 -2.20
N ILE A 562 -0.55 10.22 -2.05
CA ILE A 562 -1.88 10.67 -1.62
C ILE A 562 -2.33 11.87 -2.46
N THR A 563 -3.46 11.71 -3.16
CA THR A 563 -4.15 12.82 -3.82
C THR A 563 -5.37 13.23 -2.99
N GLY A 564 -5.32 14.39 -2.35
CA GLY A 564 -6.44 14.94 -1.57
C GLY A 564 -6.05 16.00 -0.52
N ASP A 565 -6.94 16.95 -0.28
CA ASP A 565 -6.71 18.02 0.70
C ASP A 565 -6.60 17.47 2.13
N SER A 566 -5.76 18.12 2.96
CA SER A 566 -5.58 17.84 4.39
C SER A 566 -5.12 16.41 4.71
N ALA A 567 -4.46 15.75 3.76
CA ALA A 567 -3.81 14.45 3.97
C ALA A 567 -2.76 14.49 5.09
N THR A 568 -2.54 13.35 5.76
CA THR A 568 -1.57 13.23 6.86
C THR A 568 -0.75 11.94 6.76
N VAL A 569 0.58 12.05 6.80
CA VAL A 569 1.49 10.89 6.87
C VAL A 569 2.31 10.94 8.16
N ASP A 570 2.16 9.92 9.01
CA ASP A 570 2.97 9.73 10.22
C ASP A 570 4.02 8.63 9.95
N ASN A 571 5.23 9.01 9.52
CA ASN A 571 6.34 8.09 9.24
C ASN A 571 7.29 7.95 10.44
N LYS A 572 7.22 6.81 11.14
CA LYS A 572 8.10 6.44 12.26
C LYS A 572 9.14 5.37 11.90
N GLY A 573 8.90 4.61 10.83
CA GLY A 573 9.88 3.69 10.25
C GLY A 573 11.07 4.44 9.63
N THR A 574 12.19 3.76 9.41
CA THR A 574 13.27 4.37 8.63
C THR A 574 12.87 4.47 7.16
N MET A 575 13.30 5.54 6.49
CA MET A 575 13.00 5.77 5.07
C MET A 575 14.29 5.73 4.26
N THR A 576 14.37 4.84 3.27
CA THR A 576 15.46 4.81 2.29
C THR A 576 14.90 5.14 0.92
N VAL A 577 15.41 6.17 0.25
CA VAL A 577 15.04 6.49 -1.14
C VAL A 577 16.31 6.55 -2.00
N THR A 578 16.33 5.80 -3.10
CA THR A 578 17.43 5.81 -4.07
C THR A 578 16.94 5.86 -5.51
N ASP A 579 17.80 6.37 -6.38
CA ASP A 579 17.64 6.44 -7.83
C ASP A 579 16.70 7.56 -8.31
N PRO A 580 16.87 8.06 -9.56
CA PRO A 580 16.03 9.13 -10.10
C PRO A 580 14.57 8.71 -10.25
N GLU A 581 13.67 9.69 -10.12
CA GLU A 581 12.20 9.52 -10.14
C GLU A 581 11.63 8.74 -8.93
N SER A 582 12.45 8.23 -8.01
CA SER A 582 11.95 7.57 -6.79
C SER A 582 11.51 8.59 -5.75
N ILE A 583 10.30 8.42 -5.18
CA ILE A 583 9.75 9.31 -4.14
C ILE A 583 9.33 8.50 -2.90
N GLY A 584 9.82 8.88 -1.71
CA GLY A 584 9.44 8.23 -0.45
C GLY A 584 7.99 8.50 -0.06
N ILE A 585 7.63 9.77 0.07
CA ILE A 585 6.27 10.26 0.33
C ILE A 585 5.94 11.36 -0.69
N GLN A 586 4.86 11.20 -1.44
CA GLN A 586 4.25 12.22 -2.29
C GLN A 586 2.85 12.57 -1.76
N ILE A 587 2.51 13.86 -1.74
CA ILE A 587 1.14 14.32 -1.46
C ILE A 587 0.77 15.47 -2.41
N ASP A 588 -0.32 15.30 -3.15
CA ASP A 588 -0.96 16.32 -3.99
C ASP A 588 -2.24 16.82 -3.29
N GLY A 589 -2.15 17.94 -2.57
CA GLY A 589 -3.29 18.53 -1.84
C GLY A 589 -2.93 19.64 -0.85
N ASP A 590 -3.83 20.61 -0.66
CA ASP A 590 -3.62 21.74 0.26
C ASP A 590 -3.62 21.27 1.73
N LYS A 591 -2.83 21.92 2.59
CA LYS A 591 -2.75 21.68 4.05
C LYS A 591 -2.30 20.26 4.43
N ALA A 592 -1.61 19.58 3.53
CA ALA A 592 -0.97 18.30 3.81
C ALA A 592 0.02 18.40 4.98
N VAL A 593 0.09 17.35 5.80
CA VAL A 593 1.00 17.26 6.95
C VAL A 593 1.81 15.96 6.89
N VAL A 594 3.13 16.07 6.83
CA VAL A 594 4.05 14.93 6.92
C VAL A 594 4.84 15.02 8.23
N ASN A 595 4.87 13.93 9.01
CA ASN A 595 5.62 13.80 10.24
C ASN A 595 6.67 12.69 10.08
N ASN A 596 7.91 13.06 9.78
CA ASN A 596 9.06 12.15 9.70
C ASN A 596 9.71 12.04 11.10
N GLU A 597 9.27 11.06 11.89
CA GLU A 597 9.86 10.68 13.18
C GLU A 597 11.06 9.72 13.02
N GLY A 598 11.06 8.89 11.97
CA GLY A 598 12.17 7.98 11.64
C GLY A 598 13.30 8.66 10.85
N ASP A 599 14.49 8.05 10.86
CA ASP A 599 15.64 8.53 10.08
C ASP A 599 15.41 8.31 8.58
N SER A 600 15.74 9.32 7.76
CA SER A 600 15.59 9.33 6.31
C SER A 600 16.96 9.40 5.61
N SER A 601 17.20 8.49 4.67
CA SER A 601 18.40 8.39 3.84
C SER A 601 18.03 8.47 2.36
N ILE A 602 18.30 9.61 1.74
CA ILE A 602 17.96 9.91 0.34
C ILE A 602 19.25 9.95 -0.49
N SER A 603 19.28 9.31 -1.66
CA SER A 603 20.47 9.31 -2.53
C SER A 603 20.21 9.08 -4.01
N ASN A 604 21.24 9.29 -4.84
CA ASN A 604 21.28 8.97 -6.28
C ASN A 604 20.15 9.58 -7.14
N GLY A 605 19.59 10.73 -6.72
CA GLY A 605 18.53 11.44 -7.44
C GLY A 605 17.10 11.17 -6.97
N GLY A 606 16.93 10.49 -5.83
CA GLY A 606 15.60 10.29 -5.21
C GLY A 606 15.12 11.48 -4.38
N THR A 607 13.83 11.52 -4.08
CA THR A 607 13.20 12.53 -3.21
C THR A 607 12.59 11.88 -1.96
N GLY A 608 12.93 12.37 -0.76
CA GLY A 608 12.43 11.81 0.50
C GLY A 608 10.94 12.11 0.73
N THR A 609 10.59 13.39 0.80
CA THR A 609 9.21 13.86 0.92
C THR A 609 8.96 14.95 -0.11
N GLN A 610 7.89 14.86 -0.89
CA GLN A 610 7.40 15.89 -1.81
C GLN A 610 5.95 16.22 -1.47
N ILE A 611 5.63 17.52 -1.37
CA ILE A 611 4.26 17.99 -1.13
C ILE A 611 3.92 19.08 -2.13
N ASN A 612 2.86 18.89 -2.91
CA ASN A 612 2.34 19.85 -3.87
C ASN A 612 0.99 20.41 -3.37
N GLY A 613 1.01 21.61 -2.76
CA GLY A 613 -0.18 22.24 -2.18
C GLY A 613 0.11 23.43 -1.25
N ASP A 614 -0.82 24.39 -1.19
CA ASP A 614 -0.71 25.56 -0.32
C ASP A 614 -0.89 25.17 1.16
N ASP A 615 -0.33 25.94 2.10
CA ASP A 615 -0.38 25.73 3.55
C ASP A 615 0.21 24.36 4.05
N ALA A 616 1.01 23.68 3.22
CA ALA A 616 1.66 22.40 3.55
C ALA A 616 2.63 22.49 4.74
N THR A 617 2.78 21.40 5.50
CA THR A 617 3.74 21.31 6.62
C THR A 617 4.48 19.96 6.64
N ALA A 618 5.82 20.00 6.65
CA ALA A 618 6.67 18.83 6.94
C ALA A 618 7.39 19.01 8.29
N ASN A 619 7.31 18.01 9.16
CA ASN A 619 7.97 17.95 10.46
C ASN A 619 9.00 16.82 10.46
N ASN A 620 10.27 17.16 10.38
CA ASN A 620 11.39 16.23 10.33
C ASN A 620 12.09 16.20 11.70
N SER A 621 11.78 15.18 12.51
CA SER A 621 12.38 14.98 13.84
C SER A 621 13.36 13.81 13.91
N GLY A 622 13.26 12.85 12.98
CA GLY A 622 14.35 11.92 12.67
C GLY A 622 15.49 12.62 11.91
N LYS A 623 16.64 11.97 11.81
CA LYS A 623 17.78 12.51 11.06
C LYS A 623 17.51 12.42 9.55
N THR A 624 17.77 13.50 8.82
CA THR A 624 17.71 13.54 7.36
C THR A 624 19.14 13.51 6.80
N THR A 625 19.44 12.57 5.90
CA THR A 625 20.70 12.52 5.16
C THR A 625 20.41 12.50 3.66
N VAL A 626 20.99 13.44 2.90
CA VAL A 626 20.81 13.57 1.45
C VAL A 626 22.17 13.52 0.76
N ASP A 627 22.45 12.48 -0.02
CA ASP A 627 23.74 12.30 -0.70
C ASP A 627 23.62 12.06 -2.22
N GLY A 628 24.20 12.98 -2.98
CA GLY A 628 24.36 12.84 -4.42
C GLY A 628 23.46 13.75 -5.23
N LYS A 629 23.92 14.03 -6.45
CA LYS A 629 23.33 15.03 -7.34
C LYS A 629 21.84 14.81 -7.60
N ASP A 630 21.09 15.91 -7.59
CA ASP A 630 19.66 15.97 -7.89
C ASP A 630 18.78 15.18 -6.88
N SER A 631 19.33 14.79 -5.72
CA SER A 631 18.57 14.17 -4.61
C SER A 631 18.01 15.25 -3.68
N THR A 632 16.77 15.10 -3.21
CA THR A 632 16.10 16.10 -2.35
C THR A 632 15.53 15.48 -1.06
N GLY A 633 15.83 16.04 0.10
CA GLY A 633 15.33 15.54 1.40
C GLY A 633 13.85 15.84 1.61
N THR A 634 13.47 17.11 1.53
CA THR A 634 12.08 17.57 1.64
C THR A 634 11.82 18.67 0.61
N GLU A 635 10.84 18.47 -0.27
CA GLU A 635 10.39 19.39 -1.30
C GLU A 635 8.94 19.85 -1.00
N ILE A 636 8.69 21.16 -1.01
CA ILE A 636 7.33 21.71 -0.94
C ILE A 636 7.08 22.70 -2.09
N ASN A 637 6.09 22.40 -2.92
CA ASN A 637 5.61 23.25 -4.00
C ASN A 637 4.27 23.87 -3.61
N GLY A 638 4.29 25.05 -2.98
CA GLY A 638 3.09 25.72 -2.49
C GLY A 638 3.38 26.91 -1.58
N ASN A 639 2.44 27.86 -1.54
CA ASN A 639 2.56 29.07 -0.72
C ASN A 639 2.34 28.75 0.75
N ASN A 640 2.95 29.56 1.63
CA ASN A 640 2.97 29.34 3.09
C ASN A 640 3.57 27.97 3.51
N GLY A 641 4.29 27.29 2.62
CA GLY A 641 4.90 25.99 2.88
C GLY A 641 5.82 26.04 4.10
N LYS A 642 5.65 25.10 5.03
CA LYS A 642 6.39 25.06 6.29
C LYS A 642 7.22 23.79 6.45
N VAL A 643 8.49 23.95 6.85
CA VAL A 643 9.32 22.84 7.33
C VAL A 643 9.79 23.10 8.76
N ILE A 644 9.72 22.08 9.61
CA ILE A 644 10.33 22.07 10.95
C ILE A 644 11.37 20.95 10.98
N GLN A 645 12.64 21.31 11.03
CA GLN A 645 13.76 20.37 11.07
C GLN A 645 14.32 20.33 12.50
N ASP A 646 13.81 19.41 13.31
CA ASP A 646 14.26 19.17 14.69
C ASP A 646 15.38 18.12 14.77
N GLY A 647 15.42 17.17 13.82
CA GLY A 647 16.52 16.21 13.67
C GLY A 647 17.68 16.76 12.83
N ASP A 648 18.86 16.16 12.94
CA ASP A 648 20.05 16.58 12.18
C ASP A 648 19.81 16.50 10.66
N LEU A 649 20.38 17.45 9.90
CA LEU A 649 20.29 17.55 8.45
C LEU A 649 21.71 17.51 7.84
N ASP A 650 22.09 16.38 7.26
CA ASP A 650 23.37 16.19 6.55
C ASP A 650 23.14 16.16 5.04
N VAL A 651 23.84 17.01 4.28
CA VAL A 651 23.70 17.15 2.82
C VAL A 651 25.07 17.10 2.13
N SER A 652 25.21 16.25 1.10
CA SER A 652 26.44 16.06 0.33
C SER A 652 26.23 15.73 -1.14
N GLY A 653 27.32 15.73 -1.92
CA GLY A 653 27.35 15.18 -3.28
C GLY A 653 26.53 15.93 -4.34
N GLY A 654 26.05 17.15 -4.07
CA GLY A 654 25.20 17.94 -4.95
C GLY A 654 23.68 17.75 -4.73
N GLY A 655 23.27 17.21 -3.57
CA GLY A 655 21.87 17.12 -3.15
C GLY A 655 21.34 18.37 -2.41
N HIS A 656 20.02 18.47 -2.29
CA HIS A 656 19.30 19.54 -1.58
C HIS A 656 18.65 18.98 -0.30
N GLY A 657 18.85 19.62 0.86
CA GLY A 657 18.26 19.19 2.13
C GLY A 657 16.77 19.48 2.21
N ILE A 658 16.44 20.78 2.24
CA ILE A 658 15.08 21.32 2.20
C ILE A 658 14.98 22.25 1.00
N ASP A 659 13.97 22.07 0.16
CA ASP A 659 13.68 22.86 -1.03
C ASP A 659 12.21 23.30 -1.00
N ILE A 660 11.93 24.60 -1.17
CA ILE A 660 10.57 25.14 -1.15
C ILE A 660 10.38 26.14 -2.28
N THR A 661 9.41 25.88 -3.16
CA THR A 661 8.94 26.85 -4.16
C THR A 661 7.58 27.41 -3.72
N GLY A 662 7.54 28.67 -3.32
CA GLY A 662 6.30 29.35 -2.92
C GLY A 662 6.49 30.56 -1.99
N ASP A 663 5.58 31.53 -2.09
CA ASP A 663 5.65 32.76 -1.29
C ASP A 663 5.36 32.49 0.20
N SER A 664 5.96 33.29 1.08
CA SER A 664 5.77 33.25 2.54
C SER A 664 6.14 31.92 3.21
N ALA A 665 7.00 31.12 2.56
CA ALA A 665 7.54 29.88 3.11
C ALA A 665 8.29 30.11 4.44
N THR A 666 8.26 29.10 5.33
CA THR A 666 8.94 29.17 6.64
C THR A 666 9.70 27.88 6.95
N VAL A 667 10.99 28.00 7.29
CA VAL A 667 11.81 26.86 7.76
C VAL A 667 12.31 27.12 9.18
N ASP A 668 11.93 26.26 10.12
CA ASP A 668 12.41 26.26 11.51
C ASP A 668 13.46 25.13 11.70
N ASN A 669 14.75 25.43 11.48
CA ASN A 669 15.84 24.46 11.63
C ASN A 669 16.47 24.52 13.04
N LYS A 670 16.13 23.55 13.89
CA LYS A 670 16.68 23.38 15.25
C LYS A 670 17.70 22.25 15.36
N GLY A 671 17.66 21.28 14.45
CA GLY A 671 18.69 20.24 14.31
C GLY A 671 20.02 20.83 13.83
N THR A 672 21.12 20.08 14.00
CA THR A 672 22.40 20.52 13.41
C THR A 672 22.35 20.37 11.89
N MET A 673 22.99 21.29 11.17
CA MET A 673 23.06 21.27 9.71
C MET A 673 24.51 21.06 9.25
N THR A 674 24.75 20.02 8.46
CA THR A 674 26.04 19.81 7.78
C THR A 674 25.83 19.89 6.28
N VAL A 675 26.55 20.76 5.58
CA VAL A 675 26.54 20.83 4.11
C VAL A 675 27.97 20.69 3.60
N THR A 676 28.23 19.76 2.70
CA THR A 676 29.54 19.58 2.05
C THR A 676 29.40 19.40 0.54
N ASP A 677 30.47 19.74 -0.16
CA ASP A 677 30.69 19.54 -1.60
C ASP A 677 29.95 20.57 -2.49
N PRO A 678 30.44 20.81 -3.73
CA PRO A 678 29.82 21.77 -4.63
C PRO A 678 28.40 21.38 -5.05
N GLU A 679 27.58 22.38 -5.33
CA GLU A 679 26.15 22.24 -5.70
C GLU A 679 25.24 21.73 -4.56
N SER A 680 25.77 21.35 -3.39
CA SER A 680 24.94 20.94 -2.26
C SER A 680 24.36 22.13 -1.49
N MET A 681 23.07 22.06 -1.17
CA MET A 681 22.35 23.12 -0.45
C MET A 681 21.58 22.58 0.76
N GLY A 682 21.77 23.17 1.93
CA GLY A 682 21.07 22.77 3.16
C GLY A 682 19.60 23.14 3.12
N ILE A 683 19.31 24.43 2.91
CA ILE A 683 17.97 24.99 2.71
C ILE A 683 18.00 25.86 1.45
N GLN A 684 17.11 25.60 0.49
CA GLN A 684 16.76 26.49 -0.61
C GLN A 684 15.29 26.94 -0.44
N ILE A 685 15.01 28.21 -0.71
CA ILE A 685 13.64 28.72 -0.89
C ILE A 685 13.59 29.66 -2.09
N ASP A 686 12.69 29.38 -3.03
CA ASP A 686 12.35 30.24 -4.16
C ASP A 686 10.94 30.85 -3.94
N GLY A 687 10.88 32.07 -3.41
CA GLY A 687 9.62 32.76 -3.08
C GLY A 687 9.78 34.02 -2.22
N ASP A 688 8.87 34.99 -2.39
CA ASP A 688 8.90 36.28 -1.68
C ASP A 688 8.49 36.12 -0.20
N GLN A 689 8.98 37.00 0.69
CA GLN A 689 8.68 37.03 2.14
C GLN A 689 9.05 35.75 2.91
N ALA A 690 9.94 34.91 2.36
CA ALA A 690 10.42 33.69 3.01
C ALA A 690 11.15 33.96 4.34
N VAL A 691 10.99 33.05 5.31
CA VAL A 691 11.61 33.13 6.64
C VAL A 691 12.35 31.85 7.00
N VAL A 692 13.66 31.94 7.23
CA VAL A 692 14.47 30.82 7.74
C VAL A 692 14.95 31.13 9.15
N ASN A 693 14.74 30.20 10.08
CA ASN A 693 15.19 30.27 11.46
C ASN A 693 16.19 29.15 11.73
N ASN A 694 17.48 29.47 11.69
CA ASN A 694 18.58 28.56 12.02
C ASN A 694 18.88 28.68 13.53
N GLU A 695 18.23 27.84 14.34
CA GLU A 695 18.48 27.69 15.78
C GLU A 695 19.59 26.68 16.09
N GLY A 696 19.75 25.65 15.26
CA GLY A 696 20.84 24.67 15.36
C GLY A 696 22.17 25.19 14.81
N ASP A 697 23.28 24.55 15.21
CA ASP A 697 24.61 24.86 14.68
C ASP A 697 24.73 24.37 13.22
N SER A 698 25.30 25.21 12.35
CA SER A 698 25.49 24.94 10.93
C SER A 698 26.98 24.85 10.57
N THR A 699 27.38 23.78 9.88
CA THR A 699 28.74 23.55 9.35
C THR A 699 28.69 23.38 7.84
N ILE A 700 29.23 24.34 7.11
CA ILE A 700 29.25 24.39 5.65
C ILE A 700 30.68 24.22 5.15
N SER A 701 30.93 23.35 4.17
CA SER A 701 32.29 23.11 3.66
C SER A 701 32.39 22.71 2.19
N ASN A 702 33.60 22.77 1.64
CA ASN A 702 33.99 22.22 0.32
C ASN A 702 33.16 22.70 -0.90
N GLY A 703 32.58 23.90 -0.85
CA GLY A 703 31.76 24.48 -1.92
C GLY A 703 30.24 24.36 -1.75
N GLY A 704 29.75 23.84 -0.62
CA GLY A 704 28.32 23.80 -0.32
C GLY A 704 27.74 25.14 0.18
N THR A 705 26.41 25.26 0.16
CA THR A 705 25.67 26.43 0.68
C THR A 705 24.72 26.04 1.82
N GLY A 706 24.78 26.72 2.96
CA GLY A 706 23.95 26.43 4.13
C GLY A 706 22.47 26.78 3.92
N THR A 707 22.21 28.06 3.64
CA THR A 707 20.87 28.57 3.34
C THR A 707 20.94 29.50 2.13
N GLN A 708 20.10 29.27 1.12
CA GLN A 708 19.87 30.17 0.00
C GLN A 708 18.39 30.57 -0.06
N ILE A 709 18.10 31.86 -0.25
CA ILE A 709 16.75 32.37 -0.45
C ILE A 709 16.72 33.27 -1.68
N ASN A 710 15.89 32.94 -2.66
CA ASN A 710 15.67 33.71 -3.88
C ASN A 710 14.27 34.34 -3.83
N GLY A 711 14.18 35.60 -3.40
CA GLY A 711 12.90 36.31 -3.22
C GLY A 711 13.02 37.66 -2.50
N ASP A 712 12.13 38.60 -2.81
CA ASP A 712 12.07 39.91 -2.15
C ASP A 712 11.51 39.78 -0.72
N ASP A 713 11.85 40.72 0.16
CA ASP A 713 11.42 40.76 1.59
C ASP A 713 11.82 39.54 2.46
N ALA A 714 12.73 38.69 1.97
CA ALA A 714 13.24 37.51 2.66
C ALA A 714 13.98 37.82 3.99
N THR A 715 13.87 36.92 4.98
CA THR A 715 14.59 37.03 6.27
C THR A 715 15.22 35.70 6.70
N ALA A 716 16.53 35.70 6.98
CA ALA A 716 17.21 34.60 7.68
C ALA A 716 17.64 35.01 9.10
N ASN A 717 17.35 34.18 10.09
CA ASN A 717 17.70 34.37 11.50
C ASN A 717 18.65 33.26 11.94
N ASN A 718 19.94 33.58 12.02
CA ASN A 718 21.01 32.68 12.43
C ASN A 718 21.33 32.87 13.92
N SER A 719 20.82 31.99 14.76
CA SER A 719 20.99 32.03 16.22
C SER A 719 21.85 30.88 16.77
N GLY A 720 21.91 29.75 16.05
CA GLY A 720 22.98 28.76 16.22
C GLY A 720 24.32 29.27 15.68
N LYS A 721 25.42 28.56 15.98
CA LYS A 721 26.74 28.91 15.45
C LYS A 721 26.83 28.54 13.97
N THR A 722 27.33 29.46 13.14
CA THR A 722 27.63 29.19 11.73
C THR A 722 29.13 29.03 11.53
N THR A 723 29.56 27.92 10.93
CA THR A 723 30.96 27.67 10.52
C THR A 723 31.00 27.43 9.02
N VAL A 724 31.79 28.21 8.28
CA VAL A 724 31.95 28.09 6.82
C VAL A 724 33.42 27.89 6.48
N ASP A 725 33.79 26.75 5.88
CA ASP A 725 35.19 26.45 5.54
C ASP A 725 35.39 26.02 4.09
N GLY A 726 36.37 26.64 3.44
CA GLY A 726 36.80 26.25 2.11
C GLY A 726 36.19 27.10 1.00
N LYS A 727 36.85 27.02 -0.15
CA LYS A 727 36.59 27.87 -1.30
C LYS A 727 35.16 27.65 -1.86
N ASP A 728 34.51 28.77 -2.18
CA ASP A 728 33.17 28.85 -2.78
C ASP A 728 32.03 28.33 -1.87
N SER A 729 32.32 27.98 -0.62
CA SER A 729 31.30 27.67 0.41
C SER A 729 30.59 28.93 0.89
N THR A 730 29.28 28.87 1.10
CA THR A 730 28.48 30.02 1.57
C THR A 730 27.58 29.66 2.77
N GLY A 731 27.62 30.43 3.85
CA GLY A 731 26.79 30.18 5.04
C GLY A 731 25.33 30.53 4.82
N THR A 732 25.05 31.78 4.44
CA THR A 732 23.69 32.27 4.14
C THR A 732 23.74 33.22 2.94
N GLU A 733 22.93 32.94 1.92
CA GLU A 733 22.79 33.73 0.69
C GLU A 733 21.34 34.23 0.57
N ILE A 734 21.13 35.51 0.29
CA ILE A 734 19.82 36.07 -0.07
C ILE A 734 19.92 36.87 -1.38
N ASN A 735 19.17 36.44 -2.39
CA ASN A 735 19.04 37.09 -3.69
C ASN A 735 17.65 37.73 -3.79
N GLY A 736 17.54 39.01 -3.42
CA GLY A 736 16.28 39.74 -3.39
C GLY A 736 16.35 41.09 -2.68
N ASN A 737 15.45 42.00 -3.05
CA ASN A 737 15.34 43.32 -2.44
C ASN A 737 14.81 43.22 -1.01
N ASN A 738 15.23 44.16 -0.15
CA ASN A 738 14.92 44.20 1.28
C ASN A 738 15.36 42.95 2.07
N GLY A 739 16.16 42.07 1.45
CA GLY A 739 16.67 40.83 2.06
C GLY A 739 17.42 41.10 3.35
N LYS A 740 17.13 40.30 4.39
CA LYS A 740 17.58 40.58 5.76
C LYS A 740 18.21 39.36 6.42
N VAL A 741 19.37 39.55 7.05
CA VAL A 741 20.00 38.55 7.92
C VAL A 741 20.17 39.10 9.34
N ILE A 742 19.74 38.32 10.34
CA ILE A 742 20.07 38.54 11.75
C ILE A 742 21.03 37.44 12.19
N GLN A 743 22.24 37.81 12.59
CA GLN A 743 23.27 36.89 13.06
C GLN A 743 23.48 37.10 14.56
N ASP A 744 22.76 36.32 15.38
CA ASP A 744 22.86 36.33 16.84
C ASP A 744 23.86 35.28 17.37
N GLY A 745 24.06 34.17 16.66
CA GLY A 745 25.10 33.17 16.94
C GLY A 745 26.47 33.56 16.39
N ASP A 746 27.55 32.96 16.91
CA ASP A 746 28.91 33.21 16.41
C ASP A 746 29.07 32.76 14.93
N LEU A 747 29.88 33.47 14.16
CA LEU A 747 30.17 33.22 12.74
C LEU A 747 31.67 33.03 12.52
N ASP A 748 32.10 31.82 12.21
CA ASP A 748 33.49 31.49 11.86
C ASP A 748 33.58 31.20 10.35
N VAL A 749 34.49 31.86 9.63
CA VAL A 749 34.68 31.73 8.18
C VAL A 749 36.16 31.54 7.82
N SER A 750 36.48 30.49 7.06
CA SER A 750 37.85 30.11 6.67
C SER A 750 37.97 29.57 5.25
N GLY A 751 39.22 29.36 4.78
CA GLY A 751 39.51 28.61 3.56
C GLY A 751 39.04 29.21 2.22
N GLY A 752 38.59 30.46 2.18
CA GLY A 752 38.03 31.13 1.00
C GLY A 752 36.50 31.06 0.89
N GLY A 753 35.80 30.81 2.01
CA GLY A 753 34.33 30.80 2.09
C GLY A 753 33.71 32.19 2.37
N HIS A 754 32.40 32.30 2.16
CA HIS A 754 31.58 33.48 2.46
C HIS A 754 30.63 33.18 3.63
N GLY A 755 30.61 34.02 4.68
CA GLY A 755 29.71 33.84 5.82
C GLY A 755 28.26 34.18 5.48
N ILE A 756 28.01 35.46 5.19
CA ILE A 756 26.71 35.99 4.76
C ILE A 756 26.89 36.73 3.44
N ASP A 757 26.03 36.48 2.46
CA ASP A 757 25.97 37.16 1.17
C ASP A 757 24.54 37.68 0.92
N ILE A 758 24.38 38.95 0.55
CA ILE A 758 23.09 39.51 0.16
C ILE A 758 23.25 40.36 -1.10
N SER A 759 22.50 40.00 -2.15
CA SER A 759 22.39 40.75 -3.40
C SER A 759 20.98 41.30 -3.59
N GLY A 760 20.83 42.61 -3.48
CA GLY A 760 19.54 43.31 -3.64
C GLY A 760 19.49 44.68 -2.96
N ASP A 761 18.62 45.57 -3.43
CA ASP A 761 18.49 46.92 -2.86
C ASP A 761 17.85 46.87 -1.47
N ASN A 762 18.28 47.75 -0.56
CA ASN A 762 17.88 47.83 0.85
C ASN A 762 18.25 46.59 1.70
N ALA A 763 19.22 45.78 1.24
CA ALA A 763 19.77 44.66 2.00
C ALA A 763 20.17 45.06 3.44
N ALA A 764 19.87 44.20 4.42
CA ALA A 764 20.04 44.51 5.84
C ALA A 764 20.71 43.38 6.63
N VAL A 765 21.81 43.68 7.34
CA VAL A 765 22.48 42.73 8.25
C VAL A 765 22.57 43.30 9.67
N ASP A 766 22.12 42.52 10.66
CA ASP A 766 22.24 42.82 12.10
C ASP A 766 23.07 41.72 12.78
N ASN A 767 24.38 41.97 12.92
CA ASN A 767 25.33 41.04 13.55
C ASN A 767 25.54 41.38 15.04
N LYS A 768 25.17 40.43 15.91
CA LYS A 768 25.37 40.48 17.37
C LYS A 768 26.29 39.36 17.87
N GLY A 769 26.38 38.25 17.14
CA GLY A 769 27.37 37.21 17.38
C GLY A 769 28.81 37.70 17.11
N ASN A 770 29.80 37.00 17.66
CA ASN A 770 31.19 37.31 17.34
C ASN A 770 31.54 36.75 15.96
N MET A 771 32.45 37.41 15.25
CA MET A 771 32.82 37.02 13.89
C MET A 771 34.33 36.76 13.81
N THR A 772 34.71 35.57 13.38
CA THR A 772 36.10 35.20 13.07
C THR A 772 36.21 34.97 11.57
N VAL A 773 37.08 35.71 10.88
CA VAL A 773 37.33 35.49 9.44
C VAL A 773 38.83 35.29 9.22
N THR A 774 39.22 34.14 8.68
CA THR A 774 40.63 33.80 8.39
C THR A 774 40.81 33.34 6.95
N ASP A 775 42.05 33.46 6.50
CA ASP A 775 42.60 32.97 5.23
C ASP A 775 42.21 33.82 4.01
N ALA A 776 42.96 33.60 2.93
CA ALA A 776 42.81 34.37 1.71
C ALA A 776 41.46 34.12 1.03
N ASP A 777 40.92 35.18 0.44
CA ASP A 777 39.63 35.23 -0.25
C ASP A 777 38.39 34.98 0.64
N SER A 778 38.54 34.68 1.95
CA SER A 778 37.41 34.53 2.87
C SER A 778 36.72 35.87 3.18
N ILE A 779 35.38 35.88 3.20
CA ILE A 779 34.57 37.07 3.50
C ILE A 779 33.57 36.77 4.62
N GLY A 780 33.56 37.57 5.70
CA GLY A 780 32.57 37.43 6.77
C GLY A 780 31.15 37.81 6.32
N VAL A 781 31.00 39.04 5.80
CA VAL A 781 29.73 39.57 5.27
C VAL A 781 29.97 40.29 3.96
N LEU A 782 29.27 39.87 2.89
CA LEU A 782 29.19 40.52 1.59
C LEU A 782 27.78 41.12 1.41
N ILE A 783 27.70 42.38 1.00
CA ILE A 783 26.44 43.04 0.62
C ILE A 783 26.63 43.81 -0.69
N ASN A 784 25.73 43.60 -1.64
CA ASN A 784 25.73 44.25 -2.95
C ASN A 784 24.33 44.76 -3.33
N GLY A 785 24.13 46.08 -3.20
CA GLY A 785 22.86 46.75 -3.53
C GLY A 785 22.76 48.13 -2.88
N ASP A 786 21.93 49.01 -3.44
CA ASP A 786 21.81 50.39 -2.93
C ASP A 786 21.05 50.42 -1.60
N ASN A 787 21.26 51.47 -0.79
CA ASN A 787 20.61 51.67 0.51
C ASN A 787 20.91 50.58 1.56
N ALA A 788 22.00 49.82 1.41
CA ALA A 788 22.38 48.74 2.31
C ALA A 788 22.52 49.22 3.77
N THR A 789 22.07 48.39 4.71
CA THR A 789 22.16 48.67 6.15
C THR A 789 22.94 47.57 6.86
N LEU A 790 24.04 47.92 7.53
CA LEU A 790 24.77 47.01 8.41
C LEU A 790 24.78 47.58 9.82
N ALA A 791 24.41 46.75 10.80
CA ALA A 791 24.67 46.98 12.21
C ALA A 791 25.53 45.84 12.76
N ASN A 792 26.76 46.13 13.17
CA ASN A 792 27.61 45.20 13.92
C ASN A 792 27.66 45.62 15.39
N THR A 793 27.47 44.67 16.30
CA THR A 793 27.64 44.87 17.75
C THR A 793 28.52 43.81 18.44
N GLY A 794 28.72 42.64 17.81
CA GLY A 794 29.67 41.62 18.26
C GLY A 794 31.14 42.02 17.99
N ASP A 795 32.07 41.29 18.61
CA ASP A 795 33.50 41.47 18.37
C ASP A 795 33.91 40.78 17.06
N VAL A 796 34.84 41.40 16.32
CA VAL A 796 35.26 40.94 14.97
C VAL A 796 36.77 40.74 14.92
N ASP A 797 37.22 39.56 14.50
CA ASP A 797 38.63 39.23 14.30
C ASP A 797 38.87 38.78 12.85
N VAL A 798 39.74 39.49 12.12
CA VAL A 798 40.00 39.25 10.69
C VAL A 798 41.50 39.02 10.48
N SER A 799 41.90 37.87 9.92
CA SER A 799 43.32 37.50 9.79
C SER A 799 43.68 36.74 8.51
N ASN A 800 44.98 36.57 8.24
CA ASN A 800 45.53 35.73 7.17
C ASN A 800 45.06 36.06 5.73
N SER A 801 44.85 37.35 5.41
CA SER A 801 44.36 37.89 4.12
C SER A 801 42.83 37.85 3.91
N ALA A 802 42.06 37.67 4.98
CA ALA A 802 40.59 37.71 4.93
C ALA A 802 40.00 39.13 4.85
N THR A 803 38.70 39.22 4.56
CA THR A 803 37.90 40.45 4.67
C THR A 803 36.73 40.27 5.65
N GLY A 804 36.62 41.13 6.66
CA GLY A 804 35.49 41.07 7.61
C GLY A 804 34.17 41.43 6.94
N PHE A 805 34.09 42.65 6.42
CA PHE A 805 32.93 43.18 5.72
C PHE A 805 33.31 43.71 4.33
N ALA A 806 32.57 43.30 3.29
CA ALA A 806 32.70 43.79 1.93
C ALA A 806 31.34 44.33 1.46
N ILE A 807 31.24 45.65 1.24
CA ILE A 807 29.95 46.32 1.01
C ILE A 807 30.05 47.21 -0.23
N THR A 808 29.14 47.00 -1.18
CA THR A 808 28.94 47.86 -2.34
C THR A 808 27.52 48.43 -2.29
N SER A 809 27.40 49.75 -2.14
CA SER A 809 26.11 50.44 -1.97
C SER A 809 26.23 51.94 -2.21
N ASP A 810 25.24 52.56 -2.85
CA ASP A 810 25.00 54.00 -2.75
C ASP A 810 23.97 54.32 -1.64
N GLU A 811 24.13 55.44 -0.93
CA GLU A 811 23.26 55.88 0.19
C GLU A 811 23.14 54.90 1.40
N GLY A 812 24.06 53.94 1.51
CA GLY A 812 24.12 52.93 2.58
C GLY A 812 24.40 53.48 3.98
N LYS A 813 24.00 52.73 5.01
CA LYS A 813 24.08 53.09 6.44
C LYS A 813 24.78 51.99 7.23
N ILE A 814 26.06 52.21 7.51
CA ILE A 814 26.96 51.21 8.11
C ILE A 814 27.28 51.63 9.54
N SER A 815 26.98 50.79 10.52
CA SER A 815 27.28 51.04 11.93
C SER A 815 28.13 49.91 12.49
N LEU A 816 29.36 50.24 12.88
CA LEU A 816 30.29 49.32 13.53
C LEU A 816 30.43 49.68 15.01
N ALA A 817 29.83 48.88 15.88
CA ALA A 817 30.13 48.79 17.30
C ALA A 817 30.88 47.47 17.59
N GLY A 818 31.07 47.11 18.87
CA GLY A 818 31.97 46.02 19.28
C GLY A 818 33.43 46.46 19.35
N SER A 819 34.36 45.52 19.26
CA SER A 819 35.77 45.75 18.95
C SER A 819 36.16 45.06 17.65
N MET A 820 37.22 45.52 16.99
CA MET A 820 37.70 44.91 15.75
C MET A 820 39.22 44.72 15.82
N GLN A 821 39.67 43.49 15.56
CA GLN A 821 41.06 43.15 15.36
C GLN A 821 41.30 42.84 13.88
N VAL A 822 42.36 43.41 13.31
CA VAL A 822 42.76 43.17 11.92
C VAL A 822 44.22 42.74 11.88
N GLY A 823 44.40 41.43 11.70
CA GLY A 823 45.66 40.72 11.53
C GLY A 823 46.17 40.73 10.08
N ASP A 824 47.15 39.87 9.81
CA ASP A 824 48.01 39.96 8.62
C ASP A 824 47.25 39.99 7.30
N PHE A 825 47.68 40.89 6.41
CA PHE A 825 47.18 41.11 5.03
C PHE A 825 45.68 41.41 4.90
N SER A 826 44.97 41.53 6.02
CA SER A 826 43.51 41.47 6.07
C SER A 826 42.87 42.84 5.97
N THR A 827 41.58 42.87 5.65
CA THR A 827 40.77 44.10 5.63
C THR A 827 39.56 43.99 6.57
N GLY A 828 39.42 44.90 7.54
CA GLY A 828 38.28 44.88 8.46
C GLY A 828 36.95 45.20 7.76
N LEU A 829 36.87 46.35 7.08
CA LEU A 829 35.76 46.74 6.21
C LEU A 829 36.27 47.31 4.88
N THR A 830 35.70 46.86 3.77
CA THR A 830 35.68 47.59 2.49
C THR A 830 34.27 48.12 2.23
N LEU A 831 34.13 49.43 2.03
CA LEU A 831 32.90 50.10 1.65
C LEU A 831 33.11 50.85 0.32
N THR A 832 32.28 50.55 -0.68
CA THR A 832 32.37 51.11 -2.03
C THR A 832 31.03 51.71 -2.46
N GLY A 833 31.07 52.93 -2.98
CA GLY A 833 29.90 53.65 -3.49
C GLY A 833 29.82 55.09 -2.94
N ASP A 834 28.78 55.80 -3.35
CA ASP A 834 28.63 57.23 -3.11
C ASP A 834 27.60 57.54 -2.01
N ASN A 835 27.79 58.66 -1.31
CA ASN A 835 26.85 59.18 -0.29
C ASN A 835 26.58 58.24 0.92
N ASN A 836 27.40 57.22 1.16
CA ASN A 836 27.26 56.34 2.31
C ASN A 836 27.53 57.05 3.64
N SER A 837 26.93 56.53 4.71
CA SER A 837 27.15 56.97 6.09
C SER A 837 27.73 55.82 6.92
N LEU A 838 29.03 55.90 7.23
CA LEU A 838 29.73 55.00 8.12
C LEU A 838 29.88 55.61 9.52
N THR A 839 29.33 54.96 10.54
CA THR A 839 29.47 55.32 11.95
C THR A 839 30.27 54.24 12.70
N MET A 840 31.48 54.58 13.13
CA MET A 840 32.35 53.71 13.93
C MET A 840 32.23 54.08 15.41
N ALA A 841 31.31 53.41 16.10
CA ALA A 841 31.04 53.53 17.53
C ALA A 841 31.74 52.42 18.37
N MET A 842 32.57 51.61 17.72
CA MET A 842 33.42 50.57 18.32
C MET A 842 34.28 51.07 19.49
N GLN A 843 34.67 50.17 20.39
CA GLN A 843 35.56 50.50 21.51
C GLN A 843 36.97 50.84 20.98
N ASP A 844 37.57 49.87 20.28
CA ASP A 844 38.90 49.97 19.68
C ASP A 844 38.90 49.26 18.31
N LEU A 845 39.47 49.92 17.29
CA LEU A 845 39.93 49.31 16.04
C LEU A 845 41.44 49.03 16.18
N ASN A 846 41.83 47.77 16.26
CA ASN A 846 43.22 47.34 16.43
C ASN A 846 43.76 46.74 15.13
N VAL A 847 44.50 47.54 14.36
CA VAL A 847 45.22 47.07 13.17
C VAL A 847 46.62 46.63 13.59
N VAL A 848 46.76 45.32 13.82
CA VAL A 848 47.97 44.67 14.34
C VAL A 848 48.73 43.87 13.28
N GLY A 849 48.10 43.60 12.14
CA GLY A 849 48.68 42.78 11.09
C GLY A 849 49.71 43.47 10.20
N GLN A 850 50.57 42.67 9.61
CA GLN A 850 51.47 43.03 8.52
C GLN A 850 50.67 43.37 7.25
N LYS A 851 50.85 44.58 6.70
CA LYS A 851 50.15 45.07 5.48
C LYS A 851 48.61 44.99 5.62
N ALA A 852 48.09 45.15 6.83
CA ALA A 852 46.67 45.11 7.14
C ALA A 852 45.99 46.47 6.88
N THR A 853 44.68 46.46 6.57
CA THR A 853 43.87 47.68 6.46
C THR A 853 42.66 47.58 7.39
N GLY A 854 42.53 48.47 8.36
CA GLY A 854 41.38 48.46 9.27
C GLY A 854 40.08 48.71 8.52
N ILE A 855 39.95 49.91 7.94
CA ILE A 855 38.77 50.32 7.16
C ILE A 855 39.24 50.93 5.84
N ASN A 856 38.59 50.57 4.74
CA ASN A 856 38.79 51.11 3.40
C ASN A 856 37.47 51.63 2.83
N VAL A 857 37.37 52.93 2.54
CA VAL A 857 36.18 53.56 1.95
C VAL A 857 36.53 54.17 0.59
N SER A 858 35.76 53.85 -0.44
CA SER A 858 35.96 54.40 -1.79
C SER A 858 34.66 54.89 -2.44
N GLY A 859 34.71 56.08 -3.02
CA GLY A 859 33.56 56.78 -3.63
C GLY A 859 33.49 58.24 -3.20
N ASP A 860 32.50 58.96 -3.72
CA ASP A 860 32.31 60.39 -3.53
C ASP A 860 31.23 60.68 -2.46
N ALA A 861 31.38 61.83 -1.78
CA ALA A 861 30.41 62.38 -0.82
C ALA A 861 30.05 61.47 0.40
N ASN A 862 30.83 60.44 0.68
CA ASN A 862 30.66 59.59 1.86
C ASN A 862 30.92 60.36 3.16
N THR A 863 30.18 60.03 4.21
CA THR A 863 30.35 60.55 5.57
C THR A 863 30.86 59.43 6.49
N ILE A 864 31.99 59.68 7.15
CA ILE A 864 32.67 58.73 8.03
C ILE A 864 32.87 59.37 9.41
N ASP A 865 32.08 58.97 10.39
CA ASP A 865 32.13 59.48 11.76
C ASP A 865 32.72 58.42 12.73
N ILE A 866 33.86 58.73 13.33
CA ILE A 866 34.66 57.81 14.14
C ILE A 866 34.71 58.29 15.59
N ALA A 867 33.90 57.66 16.44
CA ALA A 867 33.86 57.89 17.88
C ALA A 867 34.81 56.94 18.65
N GLY A 868 35.05 55.75 18.10
CA GLY A 868 35.95 54.74 18.68
C GLY A 868 37.43 55.09 18.60
N ASN A 869 38.26 54.42 19.40
CA ASN A 869 39.71 54.56 19.26
C ASN A 869 40.21 53.78 18.03
N ILE A 870 41.32 54.25 17.46
CA ILE A 870 42.08 53.52 16.44
C ILE A 870 43.48 53.29 17.02
N LEU A 871 43.92 52.04 17.01
CA LEU A 871 45.29 51.63 17.21
C LEU A 871 45.83 51.03 15.90
N VAL A 872 47.00 51.49 15.49
CA VAL A 872 47.79 50.84 14.43
C VAL A 872 49.18 50.61 15.02
N ASP A 873 49.49 49.34 15.22
CA ASP A 873 50.62 48.86 16.02
C ASP A 873 50.93 47.42 15.56
N LYS A 874 51.87 47.27 14.63
CA LYS A 874 52.11 45.99 13.95
C LYS A 874 52.81 45.01 14.90
N ASP A 875 52.32 43.78 14.98
CA ASP A 875 52.95 42.76 15.81
C ASP A 875 54.32 42.35 15.25
N GLN A 876 55.38 42.84 15.91
CA GLN A 876 56.78 42.49 15.59
C GLN A 876 57.18 41.08 16.06
N SER A 877 56.28 40.37 16.76
CA SER A 877 56.51 39.00 17.20
C SER A 877 56.10 37.94 16.17
N ALA A 878 55.30 38.33 15.16
CA ALA A 878 54.86 37.49 14.06
C ALA A 878 56.02 37.03 13.14
N ASP A 879 55.98 35.78 12.68
CA ASP A 879 57.05 35.14 11.89
C ASP A 879 57.35 35.86 10.56
N ASN A 880 56.37 36.59 10.01
CA ASN A 880 56.47 37.34 8.75
C ASN A 880 56.82 38.84 8.93
N ALA A 881 56.93 39.33 10.17
CA ALA A 881 57.12 40.75 10.46
C ALA A 881 58.35 41.35 9.77
N ALA A 882 59.43 40.57 9.64
CA ALA A 882 60.66 40.99 8.98
C ALA A 882 60.52 41.15 7.44
N GLU A 883 59.63 40.38 6.79
CA GLU A 883 59.41 40.46 5.35
C GLU A 883 58.61 41.72 4.99
N TYR A 884 57.55 41.99 5.76
CA TYR A 884 56.57 43.05 5.49
C TYR A 884 56.76 44.31 6.35
N PHE A 885 57.90 44.46 7.04
CA PHE A 885 58.23 45.62 7.87
C PHE A 885 58.04 46.97 7.15
N TYR A 886 58.38 47.02 5.86
CA TYR A 886 58.25 48.20 4.99
C TYR A 886 56.95 48.26 4.20
N ASP A 887 56.07 47.27 4.30
CA ASP A 887 54.73 47.33 3.73
C ASP A 887 53.77 48.03 4.69
N ALA A 888 52.98 48.94 4.14
CA ALA A 888 52.12 49.83 4.91
C ALA A 888 50.92 49.08 5.49
N SER A 889 50.76 49.10 6.81
CA SER A 889 49.47 48.82 7.46
C SER A 889 48.74 50.14 7.72
N VAL A 890 47.43 50.19 7.50
CA VAL A 890 46.63 51.42 7.51
C VAL A 890 45.43 51.27 8.45
N GLY A 891 45.23 52.23 9.34
CA GLY A 891 44.05 52.27 10.22
C GLY A 891 42.77 52.49 9.42
N VAL A 892 42.66 53.65 8.78
CA VAL A 892 41.54 54.02 7.92
C VAL A 892 42.05 54.65 6.63
N ASN A 893 41.56 54.17 5.49
CA ASN A 893 41.81 54.72 4.16
C ASN A 893 40.49 55.24 3.55
N VAL A 894 40.52 56.45 2.98
CA VAL A 894 39.37 57.06 2.29
C VAL A 894 39.85 57.61 0.94
N SER A 895 39.16 57.24 -0.15
CA SER A 895 39.49 57.70 -1.50
C SER A 895 38.26 58.15 -2.28
N GLY A 896 38.34 59.33 -2.89
CA GLY A 896 37.28 59.95 -3.68
C GLY A 896 37.12 61.43 -3.35
N HIS A 897 36.04 62.04 -3.77
CA HIS A 897 35.85 63.48 -3.71
C HIS A 897 34.74 63.88 -2.73
N ASN A 898 34.91 65.05 -2.10
CA ASN A 898 33.90 65.65 -1.21
C ASN A 898 33.49 64.79 0.00
N ASN A 899 34.27 63.75 0.35
CA ASN A 899 34.02 62.93 1.54
C ASN A 899 34.23 63.75 2.82
N ASN A 900 33.44 63.47 3.85
CA ASN A 900 33.53 64.12 5.16
C ASN A 900 33.95 63.09 6.21
N VAL A 901 35.10 63.31 6.85
CA VAL A 901 35.68 62.41 7.87
C VAL A 901 35.76 63.15 9.20
N THR A 902 35.09 62.62 10.24
CA THR A 902 35.17 63.12 11.61
C THR A 902 35.84 62.09 12.49
N LEU A 903 36.91 62.47 13.21
CA LEU A 903 37.54 61.65 14.24
C LEU A 903 37.39 62.34 15.60
N ASP A 904 36.48 61.81 16.42
CA ASP A 904 36.26 62.20 17.81
C ASP A 904 37.03 61.28 18.79
N GLY A 905 37.25 60.03 18.42
CA GLY A 905 38.01 59.05 19.20
C GLY A 905 39.53 59.25 19.16
N LYS A 906 40.28 58.43 19.92
CA LYS A 906 41.74 58.55 19.99
C LYS A 906 42.42 57.77 18.87
N LEU A 907 43.18 58.44 17.99
CA LEU A 907 44.09 57.79 17.06
C LEU A 907 45.46 57.58 17.72
N THR A 908 45.88 56.33 17.82
CA THR A 908 47.19 55.90 18.31
C THR A 908 47.93 55.17 17.21
N LEU A 909 49.15 55.62 16.91
CA LEU A 909 50.04 54.97 15.97
C LEU A 909 51.34 54.68 16.69
N VAL A 910 51.72 53.41 16.79
CA VAL A 910 52.93 52.92 17.45
C VAL A 910 53.88 52.47 16.35
N ALA A 911 54.95 53.23 16.11
CA ALA A 911 55.86 53.00 14.99
C ALA A 911 57.24 52.57 15.48
N ASP A 912 57.69 51.41 15.03
CA ASP A 912 59.06 50.94 15.28
C ASP A 912 60.09 51.55 14.31
N GLY A 913 61.31 51.75 14.81
CA GLY A 913 62.35 52.45 14.05
C GLY A 913 63.76 52.05 14.46
N GLU A 914 64.63 51.76 13.48
CA GLU A 914 65.78 50.88 13.66
C GLU A 914 67.14 51.42 13.03
N THR A 915 68.42 51.15 13.46
CA THR A 915 69.78 51.76 13.10
C THR A 915 70.66 50.73 12.40
N THR A 916 71.32 51.04 11.28
CA THR A 916 72.53 50.30 10.89
C THR A 916 73.76 51.21 10.86
N THR A 917 74.94 50.64 10.63
CA THR A 917 76.14 51.44 10.37
C THR A 917 76.15 52.00 8.95
N ARG A 918 76.09 53.32 8.84
CA ARG A 918 76.13 54.17 7.64
C ARG A 918 76.97 53.68 6.46
N ASP A 919 76.34 53.66 5.28
CA ASP A 919 77.01 53.70 3.97
C ASP A 919 76.81 55.08 3.29
N VAL A 920 77.69 55.45 2.36
CA VAL A 920 77.96 56.84 1.94
C VAL A 920 76.96 57.39 0.91
N SER A 921 75.68 57.38 1.26
CA SER A 921 74.58 58.18 0.67
C SER A 921 73.23 57.92 1.34
N ASN A 922 73.13 56.88 2.17
CA ASN A 922 71.88 56.37 2.70
C ASN A 922 71.68 56.83 4.16
N PHE A 923 70.43 56.79 4.63
CA PHE A 923 70.11 57.09 6.03
C PHE A 923 70.51 55.92 6.94
N ASP A 924 70.97 56.24 8.15
CA ASP A 924 71.18 55.25 9.20
C ASP A 924 69.81 54.73 9.68
N GLY A 925 69.48 53.50 9.27
CA GLY A 925 68.36 52.78 9.81
C GLY A 925 67.25 52.30 8.88
N SER A 926 66.24 51.68 9.49
CA SER A 926 64.96 51.28 8.90
C SER A 926 63.81 51.92 9.69
N GLN A 927 62.64 51.98 9.08
CA GLN A 927 61.43 52.53 9.67
C GLN A 927 60.28 51.66 9.24
N GLU A 928 59.42 51.36 10.20
CA GLU A 928 58.16 50.72 9.94
C GLU A 928 57.23 51.65 9.16
N ASN A 929 56.62 51.10 8.12
CA ASN A 929 55.58 51.79 7.37
C ASN A 929 54.21 51.42 7.95
N ILE A 930 53.60 52.41 8.59
CA ILE A 930 52.23 52.37 9.08
C ILE A 930 51.57 53.75 8.87
N SER A 931 50.25 53.77 8.78
CA SER A 931 49.48 54.99 8.60
C SER A 931 48.23 54.96 9.47
N GLY A 932 47.89 56.08 10.11
CA GLY A 932 46.69 56.19 10.93
C GLY A 932 45.44 56.41 10.07
N LEU A 933 45.35 57.59 9.47
CA LEU A 933 44.26 57.99 8.57
C LEU A 933 44.82 58.50 7.23
N ILE A 934 44.42 57.90 6.12
CA ILE A 934 44.75 58.35 4.76
C ILE A 934 43.47 58.84 4.07
N VAL A 935 43.53 60.04 3.46
CA VAL A 935 42.42 60.62 2.68
C VAL A 935 42.95 61.16 1.35
N SER A 936 42.36 60.74 0.23
CA SER A 936 42.82 61.09 -1.12
C SER A 936 41.69 61.53 -2.04
N GLY A 937 41.99 62.48 -2.94
CA GLY A 937 41.02 63.15 -3.83
C GLY A 937 40.70 64.59 -3.42
N ASP A 938 39.92 65.31 -4.25
CA ASP A 938 39.63 66.74 -4.04
C ASP A 938 38.36 67.00 -3.21
N GLY A 939 38.31 68.15 -2.54
CA GLY A 939 37.11 68.63 -1.84
C GLY A 939 36.82 67.96 -0.50
N ASN A 940 37.61 66.96 -0.09
CA ASN A 940 37.39 66.22 1.16
C ASN A 940 37.53 67.13 2.40
N ASN A 941 36.74 66.85 3.43
CA ASN A 941 36.66 67.63 4.66
C ASN A 941 37.00 66.73 5.87
N ILE A 942 38.13 66.99 6.54
CA ILE A 942 38.64 66.17 7.64
C ILE A 942 38.60 66.97 8.95
N ASN A 943 37.80 66.53 9.92
CA ASN A 943 37.70 67.10 11.27
C ASN A 943 38.37 66.17 12.28
N LEU A 944 39.34 66.69 13.02
CA LEU A 944 40.12 65.95 14.01
C LEU A 944 39.92 66.60 15.38
N ASN A 945 38.99 66.02 16.14
CA ASN A 945 38.54 66.52 17.44
C ASN A 945 39.12 65.68 18.60
N GLY A 946 39.45 64.42 18.33
CA GLY A 946 39.97 63.46 19.28
C GLY A 946 41.46 63.60 19.60
N GLY A 947 41.94 62.74 20.50
CA GLY A 947 43.34 62.71 20.89
C GLY A 947 44.23 62.00 19.87
N ILE A 948 45.23 62.69 19.34
CA ILE A 948 46.23 62.09 18.45
C ILE A 948 47.49 61.73 19.23
N ALA A 949 47.89 60.46 19.19
CA ALA A 949 49.10 59.93 19.81
C ALA A 949 49.99 59.24 18.77
N PHE A 950 51.23 59.73 18.62
CA PHE A 950 52.28 59.05 17.87
C PHE A 950 53.36 58.60 18.86
N VAL A 951 53.52 57.28 18.98
CA VAL A 951 54.43 56.63 19.90
C VAL A 951 55.53 55.97 19.06
N GLY A 952 56.79 56.13 19.49
CA GLY A 952 57.87 55.29 18.99
C GLY A 952 58.19 54.24 20.03
N GLU A 953 58.17 52.96 19.66
CA GLU A 953 58.57 51.86 20.52
C GLU A 953 60.01 51.39 20.22
N ILE A 954 60.46 50.37 20.95
CA ILE A 954 61.71 49.64 20.73
C ILE A 954 61.37 48.15 20.87
N ASN A 955 60.60 47.62 19.91
CA ASN A 955 60.34 46.18 19.82
C ASN A 955 61.39 45.52 18.94
N ALA A 956 61.93 44.39 19.38
CA ALA A 956 62.90 43.61 18.63
C ALA A 956 62.22 42.39 18.02
N LEU A 957 62.45 42.16 16.72
CA LEU A 957 61.94 41.00 15.99
C LEU A 957 62.33 39.69 16.69
N THR A 958 61.37 38.78 16.80
CA THR A 958 61.49 37.49 17.50
C THR A 958 62.54 36.55 16.91
N ASP A 959 62.77 36.62 15.59
CA ASP A 959 63.73 35.77 14.87
C ASP A 959 65.20 36.23 14.98
N GLY A 960 65.43 37.46 15.44
CA GLY A 960 66.75 38.09 15.50
C GLY A 960 67.33 38.48 14.14
N SER A 961 66.50 38.58 13.09
CA SER A 961 66.91 39.13 11.79
C SER A 961 67.26 40.61 11.89
N ALA A 962 68.23 41.03 11.07
CA ALA A 962 68.79 42.37 11.12
C ALA A 962 68.00 43.38 10.26
N ILE A 963 66.72 43.57 10.61
CA ILE A 963 66.18 44.94 10.67
C ILE A 963 66.90 45.63 11.87
N ALA A 964 66.96 46.95 11.90
CA ALA A 964 68.26 47.60 12.09
C ALA A 964 68.87 47.79 13.54
N ASN A 965 68.22 48.44 14.54
CA ASN A 965 68.63 48.89 15.93
C ASN A 965 68.65 50.44 16.28
N LYS A 966 67.52 51.18 16.12
CA LYS A 966 67.18 52.66 16.09
C LYS A 966 67.30 53.65 14.85
N ARG A 967 66.26 54.20 14.20
CA ARG A 967 66.46 55.21 13.10
C ARG A 967 66.96 56.55 13.63
N THR A 968 68.01 57.17 13.04
CA THR A 968 68.61 58.42 13.59
C THR A 968 68.24 59.71 12.85
N PHE A 969 67.16 59.73 12.05
CA PHE A 969 66.69 60.92 11.33
C PHE A 969 65.19 60.85 11.02
N PHE A 970 64.62 61.91 10.41
CA PHE A 970 63.21 61.92 10.02
C PHE A 970 62.86 60.76 9.06
N GLY A 971 61.59 60.37 9.05
CA GLY A 971 61.05 59.32 8.20
C GLY A 971 59.62 59.60 7.76
N ASN A 972 59.07 58.78 6.87
CA ASN A 972 57.81 59.01 6.18
C ASN A 972 56.73 58.00 6.61
N THR A 973 56.35 58.07 7.89
CA THR A 973 55.23 57.32 8.48
C THR A 973 54.10 58.34 8.70
N PRO A 974 53.13 58.48 7.76
CA PRO A 974 52.10 59.49 7.86
C PRO A 974 51.04 59.08 8.89
N LEU A 975 51.09 59.72 10.06
CA LEU A 975 50.04 59.61 11.07
C LEU A 975 48.67 59.97 10.49
N ILE A 976 48.64 61.07 9.72
CA ILE A 976 47.51 61.45 8.88
C ILE A 976 48.10 61.91 7.54
N GLY A 977 47.66 61.30 6.43
CA GLY A 977 48.08 61.62 5.07
C GLY A 977 46.89 62.15 4.27
N ILE A 978 47.01 63.34 3.69
CA ILE A 978 45.95 64.01 2.93
C ILE A 978 46.50 64.50 1.60
N ASP A 979 45.79 64.23 0.51
CA ASP A 979 46.08 64.71 -0.85
C ASP A 979 44.90 65.53 -1.43
N GLY A 980 45.10 66.15 -2.59
CA GLY A 980 44.08 66.93 -3.32
C GLY A 980 43.73 68.29 -2.71
N GLU A 981 42.71 68.96 -3.26
CA GLU A 981 42.12 70.20 -2.73
C GLU A 981 41.24 69.95 -1.50
N SER A 982 41.84 69.34 -0.47
CA SER A 982 41.17 68.90 0.77
C SER A 982 41.40 69.88 1.94
N LYS A 983 40.51 69.84 2.94
CA LYS A 983 40.55 70.71 4.14
C LYS A 983 40.69 69.90 5.42
N VAL A 984 41.48 70.41 6.35
CA VAL A 984 41.77 69.77 7.64
C VAL A 984 41.51 70.74 8.78
N TYR A 985 40.76 70.30 9.78
CA TYR A 985 40.48 71.04 11.00
C TYR A 985 41.02 70.27 12.20
N LEU A 986 41.95 70.90 12.92
CA LEU A 986 42.53 70.41 14.18
C LEU A 986 41.89 71.26 15.29
N ASN A 987 41.04 70.65 16.12
CA ASN A 987 40.18 71.37 17.08
C ASN A 987 40.64 71.26 18.54
#